data_AF-A0A1J4KL20-F1
#
_entry.id   AF-A0A1J4KL20-F1
#
_cell.length_a   1.000
_cell.length_b   1.000
_cell.length_c   1.000
_cell.angle_alpha   90.00
_cell.angle_beta   90.00
_cell.angle_gamma   90.00
#
_symmetry.space_group_name_H-M   'P 1'
#
loop_
_entity.id
_entity.type
_entity.pdbx_description
1 polymer ?
#
loop_
_entity_poly.entity_id
_entity_poly.type
_entity_poly.pdbx_seq_one_letter_code
_entity_poly.pdbx_strand_id
1 'polypeptide(L)'
;MKSFSHPKVKSFKRSLFKFPHLFKVINGQSTATQILSEFRMSNENYPNSQSRTLILGCDFPTFHSYWRNYSHTQENDVIGFVYCLPGPPPIQSFRGASHDPIEVFGLDDLENVIQDKHIKKCEIQVSGLSIPQVHSILNRVISTGTCSVEFLPPKEIAIRSFKPLIVISSIAPRIGKTQLTRYFCSVLRSINRKVAIIIPISMIDPMKDIFVVEQGPHYEFKENDPIPPNILSTDDEWQIQQYQKAGAFRIYATSDCRKAIISAEQHSDIILFDAKGCEYPSVEERAKFCVVTEETLQKVRESSLWPGLVNVMSSPNIVYISTETMTPNDKQQQILSRILSHRKIFYAHSKSQFLNSNPDLASEFTNHSFIAIDHKDSQGDATELIKELGASESQIDPSPFLTEGLEVQNKTIVSFIERCMSPTAEIKEKNDEEMAKIVNAVNSSDADVVVVSLQKDLRNFIPDKKVLYITREIQDVGNHLYNWLSQFSPDNNAPPLKRHFEAQVDILMKMAEASDRELFVTNNDSSNREAFCRLFLSSHLPPGFRVTTGEIIDSFSNITGQLDVVIVTDECPRMTIDATASVIAPILADSVLGVVEVKTSLTLESLKKALSQLRPVKALMPTHATLQQPDGTVIQDPLGGKIITGIFAFNPSEKIDQQVFDTVALYPRVADFIVLPEAFGYFYAETLKVCGISVNDADIVNGYVRYTARGMGLAIIFGILNCLAATRKFSGSNCVRYLGGCWGGQAEEITRRAKDTEKYLQSLAPIFTQKADPDLKKQYFQAKNQLMSYLSEVKPGRGRSLSDAQGGPPSRLNQAKSTPPFNGP
;
A
#
# COMPACT_ATOMS: atom_id res chain seq x y z
N MET A 1 3.53 63.47 -15.29
CA MET A 1 3.58 64.15 -16.61
C MET A 1 4.38 63.31 -17.57
N LYS A 2 3.97 63.19 -18.85
CA LYS A 2 4.76 62.72 -20.01
C LYS A 2 5.35 61.28 -19.92
N SER A 3 5.67 60.59 -21.01
CA SER A 3 4.96 60.40 -22.30
C SER A 3 5.71 59.36 -23.13
N PHE A 4 5.08 58.24 -23.51
CA PHE A 4 5.45 57.50 -24.73
C PHE A 4 4.24 56.81 -25.33
N SER A 5 4.15 56.85 -26.66
CA SER A 5 2.96 56.45 -27.42
C SER A 5 3.36 55.55 -28.58
N HIS A 6 2.72 54.37 -28.73
CA HIS A 6 2.88 53.55 -29.93
C HIS A 6 1.53 52.98 -30.43
N PRO A 7 1.08 53.33 -31.65
CA PRO A 7 -0.27 52.99 -32.11
C PRO A 7 -0.32 51.64 -32.86
N LYS A 8 -0.46 50.51 -32.14
CA LYS A 8 -0.84 49.20 -32.75
C LYS A 8 -2.07 48.50 -32.15
N VAL A 9 -2.79 49.11 -31.21
CA VAL A 9 -4.01 48.54 -30.58
C VAL A 9 -5.31 49.23 -31.07
N LYS A 10 -5.36 49.66 -32.34
CA LYS A 10 -6.57 50.24 -32.97
C LYS A 10 -7.43 49.24 -33.76
N SER A 11 -6.96 48.01 -33.97
CA SER A 11 -7.67 46.98 -34.74
C SER A 11 -8.70 46.18 -33.89
N PHE A 12 -8.47 46.00 -32.59
CA PHE A 12 -9.27 45.07 -31.76
C PHE A 12 -10.57 45.67 -31.18
N LYS A 13 -10.77 47.00 -31.26
CA LYS A 13 -11.89 47.72 -30.62
C LYS A 13 -13.18 47.83 -31.47
N ARG A 14 -13.46 46.86 -32.35
CA ARG A 14 -14.66 46.90 -33.24
C ARG A 14 -15.52 45.62 -33.31
N SER A 15 -15.25 44.60 -32.50
CA SER A 15 -15.98 43.30 -32.57
C SER A 15 -16.75 42.90 -31.28
N LEU A 16 -16.73 43.75 -30.24
CA LEU A 16 -17.35 43.45 -28.93
C LEU A 16 -18.50 44.44 -28.57
N PHE A 17 -19.43 44.62 -29.51
CA PHE A 17 -20.67 45.38 -29.30
C PHE A 17 -21.92 44.47 -29.33
N LYS A 18 -22.01 43.57 -28.35
CA LYS A 18 -23.25 42.89 -27.92
C LYS A 18 -23.23 42.76 -26.39
N PHE A 19 -24.43 42.73 -25.77
CA PHE A 19 -24.71 42.68 -24.33
C PHE A 19 -24.45 43.99 -23.53
N PRO A 20 -25.50 44.68 -23.02
CA PRO A 20 -25.40 46.06 -22.51
C PRO A 20 -25.29 46.21 -20.97
N HIS A 21 -24.99 45.15 -20.20
CA HIS A 21 -25.12 45.19 -18.73
C HIS A 21 -23.92 45.72 -17.94
N LEU A 22 -22.82 46.14 -18.58
CA LEU A 22 -21.58 46.53 -17.90
C LEU A 22 -21.40 48.05 -17.65
N PHE A 23 -22.50 48.77 -17.36
CA PHE A 23 -22.49 50.24 -17.19
C PHE A 23 -23.06 50.72 -15.84
N LYS A 24 -22.73 50.03 -14.74
CA LYS A 24 -23.10 50.46 -13.37
C LYS A 24 -22.08 50.19 -12.26
N VAL A 25 -20.79 50.07 -12.61
CA VAL A 25 -19.67 49.91 -11.64
C VAL A 25 -18.53 50.88 -11.96
N ILE A 26 -18.86 52.17 -12.08
CA ILE A 26 -17.91 53.29 -12.10
C ILE A 26 -18.49 54.36 -11.18
N ASN A 27 -17.67 54.88 -10.26
CA ASN A 27 -18.02 55.76 -9.13
C ASN A 27 -18.70 55.06 -7.93
N GLY A 28 -17.87 54.45 -7.07
CA GLY A 28 -18.25 53.95 -5.75
C GLY A 28 -17.07 53.20 -5.12
N GLN A 29 -16.66 53.55 -3.90
CA GLN A 29 -15.62 52.83 -3.18
C GLN A 29 -16.24 51.73 -2.31
N SER A 30 -16.05 50.48 -2.72
CA SER A 30 -16.11 49.31 -1.82
C SER A 30 -15.01 48.33 -2.23
N THR A 31 -14.48 47.59 -1.25
CA THR A 31 -13.48 46.54 -1.54
C THR A 31 -14.17 45.24 -1.92
N ALA A 32 -13.49 44.35 -2.65
CA ALA A 32 -14.07 43.08 -3.10
C ALA A 32 -14.62 42.22 -1.94
N THR A 33 -14.09 42.40 -0.74
CA THR A 33 -14.57 41.78 0.51
C THR A 33 -16.01 42.16 0.86
N GLN A 34 -16.43 43.41 0.61
CA GLN A 34 -17.81 43.85 0.88
C GLN A 34 -18.81 43.27 -0.12
N ILE A 35 -18.43 43.19 -1.40
CA ILE A 35 -19.27 42.55 -2.44
C ILE A 35 -19.47 41.06 -2.09
N LEU A 36 -18.45 40.38 -1.56
CA LEU A 36 -18.56 39.00 -1.08
C LEU A 36 -19.43 38.83 0.18
N SER A 37 -19.52 39.84 1.07
CA SER A 37 -20.49 39.81 2.18
C SER A 37 -21.92 40.10 1.71
N GLU A 38 -22.12 41.02 0.77
CA GLU A 38 -23.46 41.31 0.21
C GLU A 38 -23.99 40.13 -0.63
N PHE A 39 -23.12 39.41 -1.36
CA PHE A 39 -23.48 38.16 -2.04
C PHE A 39 -23.75 36.96 -1.10
N ARG A 40 -23.36 37.05 0.18
CA ARG A 40 -23.78 36.08 1.21
C ARG A 40 -25.12 36.50 1.82
N MET A 41 -25.22 37.73 2.32
CA MET A 41 -26.43 38.24 2.99
C MET A 41 -27.68 38.29 2.10
N SER A 42 -27.54 38.33 0.77
CA SER A 42 -28.66 38.26 -0.17
C SER A 42 -29.25 36.85 -0.37
N ASN A 43 -28.58 35.80 0.08
CA ASN A 43 -29.11 34.42 0.08
C ASN A 43 -29.70 33.97 1.42
N GLU A 44 -29.46 34.70 2.52
CA GLU A 44 -29.82 34.31 3.90
C GLU A 44 -31.27 34.68 4.30
N ASN A 45 -32.11 35.15 3.36
CA ASN A 45 -33.48 35.64 3.63
C ASN A 45 -34.60 34.95 2.82
N TYR A 46 -34.36 33.75 2.31
CA TYR A 46 -35.45 32.79 2.10
C TYR A 46 -35.62 31.94 3.37
N PRO A 47 -36.86 31.67 3.85
CA PRO A 47 -37.05 30.78 5.00
C PRO A 47 -36.52 29.38 4.64
N ASN A 48 -35.73 28.80 5.55
CA ASN A 48 -34.96 27.59 5.27
C ASN A 48 -35.88 26.43 4.85
N SER A 49 -35.85 26.09 3.56
CA SER A 49 -36.58 24.96 2.99
C SER A 49 -35.84 23.68 3.34
N GLN A 50 -35.96 23.21 4.59
CA GLN A 50 -35.47 21.90 5.04
C GLN A 50 -35.88 20.84 4.00
N SER A 51 -34.90 20.25 3.34
CA SER A 51 -35.09 19.36 2.20
C SER A 51 -35.42 17.96 2.69
N ARG A 52 -36.58 17.84 3.34
CA ARG A 52 -37.11 16.62 3.96
C ARG A 52 -37.04 15.46 2.96
N THR A 53 -36.07 14.58 3.15
CA THR A 53 -35.66 13.53 2.22
C THR A 53 -36.01 12.16 2.78
N LEU A 54 -36.48 11.28 1.90
CA LEU A 54 -36.78 9.88 2.18
C LEU A 54 -35.89 9.01 1.28
N ILE A 55 -35.23 8.01 1.83
CA ILE A 55 -34.34 7.12 1.06
C ILE A 55 -35.09 5.83 0.74
N LEU A 56 -35.05 5.39 -0.52
CA LEU A 56 -35.67 4.16 -1.01
C LEU A 56 -34.56 3.19 -1.43
N GLY A 57 -34.46 2.04 -0.76
CA GLY A 57 -33.35 1.11 -0.96
C GLY A 57 -33.71 -0.34 -0.68
N CYS A 58 -32.76 -1.25 -0.92
CA CYS A 58 -32.98 -2.70 -0.82
C CYS A 58 -32.00 -3.43 0.11
N ASP A 59 -30.89 -2.79 0.51
CA ASP A 59 -29.73 -3.50 1.06
C ASP A 59 -28.92 -2.66 2.06
N PHE A 60 -28.02 -3.35 2.79
CA PHE A 60 -27.15 -2.74 3.80
C PHE A 60 -26.00 -1.87 3.25
N PRO A 61 -25.39 -2.17 2.08
CA PRO A 61 -24.52 -1.23 1.37
C PRO A 61 -25.14 0.14 1.09
N THR A 62 -26.47 0.23 0.93
CA THR A 62 -27.20 1.51 0.84
C THR A 62 -27.02 2.35 2.11
N PHE A 63 -27.16 1.76 3.32
CA PHE A 63 -26.92 2.48 4.57
C PHE A 63 -25.48 2.98 4.71
N HIS A 64 -24.49 2.15 4.34
CA HIS A 64 -23.08 2.57 4.34
C HIS A 64 -22.78 3.68 3.32
N SER A 65 -23.53 3.74 2.22
CA SER A 65 -23.40 4.77 1.19
C SER A 65 -24.06 6.08 1.63
N TYR A 66 -25.29 6.03 2.13
CA TYR A 66 -25.92 7.15 2.81
C TYR A 66 -25.04 7.71 3.93
N TRP A 67 -24.61 6.87 4.88
CA TRP A 67 -23.84 7.30 6.04
C TRP A 67 -22.53 8.01 5.66
N ARG A 68 -21.80 7.47 4.67
CA ARG A 68 -20.57 8.05 4.14
C ARG A 68 -20.78 9.44 3.53
N ASN A 69 -21.92 9.68 2.91
CA ASN A 69 -22.21 10.93 2.19
C ASN A 69 -22.76 12.01 3.13
N TYR A 70 -23.58 11.64 4.11
CA TYR A 70 -24.38 12.57 4.92
C TYR A 70 -23.97 12.71 6.40
N SER A 71 -23.06 11.88 6.92
CA SER A 71 -22.54 12.02 8.31
C SER A 71 -21.72 13.29 8.58
N HIS A 72 -21.43 14.10 7.56
CA HIS A 72 -20.70 15.37 7.68
C HIS A 72 -21.57 16.62 7.51
N THR A 73 -22.83 16.47 7.07
CA THR A 73 -23.81 17.56 7.03
C THR A 73 -24.55 17.64 8.36
N GLN A 74 -24.45 18.79 9.05
CA GLN A 74 -25.09 19.00 10.37
C GLN A 74 -26.61 19.20 10.32
N GLU A 75 -27.23 19.18 9.14
CA GLU A 75 -28.67 19.33 8.95
C GLU A 75 -29.28 17.95 8.65
N ASN A 76 -30.03 17.41 9.62
CA ASN A 76 -30.74 16.12 9.51
C ASN A 76 -31.96 16.24 8.57
N ASP A 77 -31.71 16.38 7.28
CA ASP A 77 -32.77 16.47 6.26
C ASP A 77 -33.38 15.09 5.91
N VAL A 78 -32.72 13.97 6.26
CA VAL A 78 -33.28 12.62 6.04
C VAL A 78 -34.20 12.22 7.18
N ILE A 79 -35.44 11.87 6.82
CA ILE A 79 -36.57 11.67 7.73
C ILE A 79 -36.91 10.18 7.94
N GLY A 80 -36.37 9.29 7.10
CA GLY A 80 -36.62 7.85 7.14
C GLY A 80 -36.04 7.11 5.94
N PHE A 81 -36.17 5.79 5.97
CA PHE A 81 -35.82 4.88 4.88
C PHE A 81 -36.99 3.95 4.57
N VAL A 82 -37.22 3.63 3.30
CA VAL A 82 -38.24 2.66 2.85
C VAL A 82 -37.53 1.45 2.27
N TYR A 83 -37.81 0.28 2.85
CA TYR A 83 -37.34 -1.00 2.36
C TYR A 83 -38.18 -1.45 1.16
N CYS A 84 -37.57 -1.48 -0.03
CA CYS A 84 -38.28 -1.68 -1.30
C CYS A 84 -38.39 -3.14 -1.78
N LEU A 85 -38.01 -4.12 -0.96
CA LEU A 85 -38.25 -5.55 -1.23
C LEU A 85 -39.57 -6.01 -0.58
N PRO A 86 -40.22 -7.09 -1.06
CA PRO A 86 -41.47 -7.59 -0.47
C PRO A 86 -41.31 -8.09 0.97
N GLY A 87 -42.36 -7.93 1.77
CA GLY A 87 -42.41 -8.32 3.17
C GLY A 87 -42.07 -7.18 4.15
N PRO A 88 -42.14 -7.44 5.47
CA PRO A 88 -41.75 -6.46 6.47
C PRO A 88 -40.24 -6.14 6.38
N PRO A 89 -39.81 -4.93 6.78
CA PRO A 89 -38.39 -4.60 6.81
C PRO A 89 -37.64 -5.49 7.83
N PRO A 90 -36.40 -5.90 7.53
CA PRO A 90 -35.60 -6.80 8.39
C PRO A 90 -35.08 -6.14 9.68
N ILE A 91 -35.28 -4.82 9.84
CA ILE A 91 -34.93 -4.01 11.01
C ILE A 91 -35.98 -2.89 11.17
N GLN A 92 -36.14 -2.31 12.37
CA GLN A 92 -37.07 -1.20 12.59
C GLN A 92 -36.40 0.18 12.46
N SER A 93 -35.11 0.28 12.77
CA SER A 93 -34.33 1.52 12.62
C SER A 93 -32.83 1.27 12.45
N PHE A 94 -32.10 2.26 11.95
CA PHE A 94 -30.64 2.22 11.91
C PHE A 94 -30.01 3.55 12.38
N ARG A 95 -28.78 3.49 12.90
CA ARG A 95 -27.99 4.68 13.27
C ARG A 95 -26.49 4.46 13.06
N GLY A 96 -25.74 5.55 13.00
CA GLY A 96 -24.31 5.51 13.32
C GLY A 96 -24.04 5.73 14.81
N ALA A 97 -22.77 5.73 15.20
CA ALA A 97 -22.35 5.71 16.61
C ALA A 97 -22.76 6.94 17.45
N SER A 98 -23.05 8.08 16.82
CA SER A 98 -23.30 9.36 17.50
C SER A 98 -24.55 10.12 17.04
N HIS A 99 -25.51 9.45 16.38
CA HIS A 99 -26.74 10.07 15.86
C HIS A 99 -28.00 9.29 16.31
N ASP A 100 -29.14 9.95 16.23
CA ASP A 100 -30.46 9.36 16.52
C ASP A 100 -30.83 8.27 15.49
N PRO A 101 -31.67 7.29 15.84
CA PRO A 101 -32.13 6.26 14.91
C PRO A 101 -33.04 6.81 13.80
N ILE A 102 -32.72 6.45 12.56
CA ILE A 102 -33.54 6.67 11.38
C ILE A 102 -34.50 5.48 11.23
N GLU A 103 -35.79 5.78 11.17
CA GLU A 103 -36.90 4.82 11.08
C GLU A 103 -36.96 4.13 9.70
N VAL A 104 -37.27 2.83 9.69
CA VAL A 104 -37.33 1.98 8.48
C VAL A 104 -38.77 1.51 8.26
N PHE A 105 -39.33 1.89 7.11
CA PHE A 105 -40.70 1.58 6.70
C PHE A 105 -40.77 0.43 5.69
N GLY A 106 -41.92 -0.25 5.64
CA GLY A 106 -42.26 -1.15 4.54
C GLY A 106 -42.61 -0.38 3.27
N LEU A 107 -42.49 -1.03 2.11
CA LEU A 107 -42.85 -0.45 0.81
C LEU A 107 -44.34 -0.06 0.71
N ASP A 108 -45.22 -0.68 1.50
CA ASP A 108 -46.66 -0.41 1.45
C ASP A 108 -47.05 0.92 2.11
N ASP A 109 -46.22 1.45 3.03
CA ASP A 109 -46.46 2.72 3.73
C ASP A 109 -45.98 3.97 2.96
N LEU A 110 -45.34 3.78 1.80
CA LEU A 110 -44.60 4.82 1.06
C LEU A 110 -45.37 6.14 0.87
N GLU A 111 -46.59 6.10 0.34
CA GLU A 111 -47.41 7.29 0.09
C GLU A 111 -47.85 7.98 1.39
N ASN A 112 -48.13 7.21 2.45
CA ASN A 112 -48.52 7.73 3.76
C ASN A 112 -47.33 8.48 4.38
N VAL A 113 -46.14 7.84 4.39
CA VAL A 113 -44.90 8.45 4.90
C VAL A 113 -44.55 9.73 4.14
N ILE A 114 -44.72 9.78 2.83
CA ILE A 114 -44.49 10.99 2.02
C ILE A 114 -45.44 12.12 2.43
N GLN A 115 -46.73 11.81 2.64
CA GLN A 115 -47.73 12.81 3.02
C GLN A 115 -47.57 13.25 4.48
N ASP A 116 -47.63 12.33 5.44
CA ASP A 116 -47.62 12.60 6.88
C ASP A 116 -46.31 13.25 7.34
N LYS A 117 -45.17 12.75 6.84
CA LYS A 117 -43.86 13.33 7.17
C LYS A 117 -43.45 14.47 6.22
N HIS A 118 -44.34 14.94 5.34
CA HIS A 118 -44.15 16.09 4.45
C HIS A 118 -42.85 16.04 3.62
N ILE A 119 -42.57 14.89 3.02
CA ILE A 119 -41.34 14.65 2.25
C ILE A 119 -41.34 15.50 0.96
N LYS A 120 -40.15 16.01 0.60
CA LYS A 120 -39.89 16.85 -0.58
C LYS A 120 -39.01 16.18 -1.62
N LYS A 121 -38.14 15.26 -1.21
CA LYS A 121 -37.23 14.51 -2.08
C LYS A 121 -37.27 13.02 -1.71
N CYS A 122 -37.39 12.15 -2.71
CA CYS A 122 -37.19 10.71 -2.59
C CYS A 122 -35.91 10.33 -3.33
N GLU A 123 -34.95 9.78 -2.61
CA GLU A 123 -33.66 9.37 -3.16
C GLU A 123 -33.64 7.86 -3.39
N ILE A 124 -33.47 7.43 -4.64
CA ILE A 124 -33.58 6.02 -5.01
C ILE A 124 -32.18 5.39 -5.10
N GLN A 125 -31.89 4.51 -4.15
CA GLN A 125 -30.70 3.66 -4.06
C GLN A 125 -31.11 2.17 -4.04
N VAL A 126 -32.04 1.76 -4.91
CA VAL A 126 -32.48 0.35 -5.02
C VAL A 126 -31.53 -0.50 -5.88
N SER A 127 -31.42 -1.79 -5.53
CA SER A 127 -30.66 -2.80 -6.28
C SER A 127 -31.50 -4.08 -6.42
N GLY A 128 -31.25 -4.89 -7.45
CA GLY A 128 -31.87 -6.22 -7.60
C GLY A 128 -33.37 -6.25 -7.93
N LEU A 129 -34.06 -5.11 -7.99
CA LEU A 129 -35.45 -5.03 -8.43
C LEU A 129 -35.57 -5.09 -9.95
N SER A 130 -36.66 -5.67 -10.47
CA SER A 130 -36.96 -5.61 -11.90
C SER A 130 -37.32 -4.20 -12.36
N ILE A 131 -37.06 -3.87 -13.63
CA ILE A 131 -37.39 -2.55 -14.20
C ILE A 131 -38.87 -2.17 -13.98
N PRO A 132 -39.87 -3.07 -14.15
CA PRO A 132 -41.27 -2.78 -13.80
C PRO A 132 -41.51 -2.42 -12.31
N GLN A 133 -40.80 -3.05 -11.37
CA GLN A 133 -40.91 -2.71 -9.95
C GLN A 133 -40.35 -1.31 -9.66
N VAL A 134 -39.18 -0.97 -10.19
CA VAL A 134 -38.60 0.38 -10.05
C VAL A 134 -39.51 1.43 -10.69
N HIS A 135 -40.11 1.14 -11.85
CA HIS A 135 -41.11 2.01 -12.48
C HIS A 135 -42.39 2.15 -11.64
N SER A 136 -42.83 1.08 -10.96
CA SER A 136 -43.97 1.14 -10.02
C SER A 136 -43.67 2.07 -8.84
N ILE A 137 -42.49 1.93 -8.22
CA ILE A 137 -42.02 2.80 -7.12
C ILE A 137 -41.95 4.26 -7.58
N LEU A 138 -41.35 4.53 -8.75
CA LEU A 138 -41.30 5.86 -9.35
C LEU A 138 -42.70 6.48 -9.53
N ASN A 139 -43.64 5.72 -10.07
CA ASN A 139 -45.02 6.18 -10.27
C ASN A 139 -45.73 6.46 -8.94
N ARG A 140 -45.51 5.63 -7.90
CA ARG A 140 -46.06 5.83 -6.55
C ARG A 140 -45.53 7.10 -5.89
N VAL A 141 -44.23 7.36 -5.94
CA VAL A 141 -43.66 8.60 -5.41
C VAL A 141 -44.22 9.82 -6.16
N ILE A 142 -44.21 9.81 -7.50
CA ILE A 142 -44.63 10.95 -8.31
C ILE A 142 -46.14 11.23 -8.17
N SER A 143 -46.97 10.20 -7.97
CA SER A 143 -48.43 10.38 -7.81
C SER A 143 -48.83 11.16 -6.56
N THR A 144 -47.96 11.26 -5.56
CA THR A 144 -48.18 12.10 -4.36
C THR A 144 -48.21 13.59 -4.67
N GLY A 145 -47.60 14.03 -5.77
CA GLY A 145 -47.54 15.43 -6.21
C GLY A 145 -46.72 16.39 -5.32
N THR A 146 -46.22 15.94 -4.17
CA THR A 146 -45.49 16.75 -3.19
C THR A 146 -43.97 16.59 -3.23
N CYS A 147 -43.48 15.55 -3.91
CA CYS A 147 -42.12 15.04 -3.78
C CYS A 147 -41.43 14.90 -5.15
N SER A 148 -40.15 15.29 -5.23
CA SER A 148 -39.27 14.98 -6.36
C SER A 148 -38.64 13.58 -6.22
N VAL A 149 -38.11 13.05 -7.33
CA VAL A 149 -37.27 11.84 -7.33
C VAL A 149 -35.85 12.23 -7.73
N GLU A 150 -34.85 11.70 -7.03
CA GLU A 150 -33.43 11.86 -7.35
C GLU A 150 -32.70 10.51 -7.30
N PHE A 151 -31.61 10.41 -8.07
CA PHE A 151 -30.66 9.29 -8.04
C PHE A 151 -29.27 9.87 -7.82
N LEU A 152 -28.52 9.38 -6.83
CA LEU A 152 -27.18 9.91 -6.56
C LEU A 152 -26.22 9.65 -7.73
N PRO A 153 -25.49 10.68 -8.22
CA PRO A 153 -24.47 10.50 -9.24
C PRO A 153 -23.36 9.55 -8.75
N PRO A 154 -23.08 8.41 -9.42
CA PRO A 154 -22.17 7.40 -8.87
C PRO A 154 -20.73 7.88 -8.60
N LYS A 155 -20.30 8.97 -9.26
CA LYS A 155 -18.99 9.61 -9.05
C LYS A 155 -18.88 10.42 -7.76
N GLU A 156 -20.00 10.88 -7.21
CA GLU A 156 -20.02 11.68 -5.98
C GLU A 156 -19.94 10.77 -4.74
N ILE A 157 -20.48 9.56 -4.84
CA ILE A 157 -20.51 8.55 -3.77
C ILE A 157 -19.30 7.60 -3.77
N ALA A 158 -18.38 7.74 -4.74
CA ALA A 158 -17.32 6.78 -5.03
C ALA A 158 -16.20 6.77 -3.97
N ILE A 159 -15.92 5.59 -3.41
CA ILE A 159 -14.77 5.36 -2.54
C ILE A 159 -13.49 5.23 -3.38
N ARG A 160 -12.50 6.08 -3.13
CA ARG A 160 -11.18 6.01 -3.79
C ARG A 160 -10.34 4.84 -3.30
N SER A 161 -9.48 4.34 -4.18
CA SER A 161 -8.38 3.42 -3.84
C SER A 161 -7.06 3.94 -4.40
N PHE A 162 -5.99 3.80 -3.62
CA PHE A 162 -4.60 4.02 -4.01
C PHE A 162 -4.01 2.82 -4.78
N LYS A 163 -4.67 1.65 -4.75
CA LYS A 163 -4.31 0.47 -5.56
C LYS A 163 -5.17 0.38 -6.81
N PRO A 164 -4.69 -0.26 -7.90
CA PRO A 164 -5.52 -0.63 -9.03
C PRO A 164 -6.74 -1.44 -8.60
N LEU A 165 -7.92 -0.82 -8.67
CA LEU A 165 -9.21 -1.47 -8.42
C LEU A 165 -9.91 -1.76 -9.74
N ILE A 166 -10.32 -3.01 -9.95
CA ILE A 166 -11.05 -3.47 -11.14
C ILE A 166 -12.45 -3.90 -10.69
N VAL A 167 -13.49 -3.23 -11.21
CA VAL A 167 -14.89 -3.59 -10.93
C VAL A 167 -15.36 -4.62 -11.96
N ILE A 168 -15.95 -5.72 -11.48
CA ILE A 168 -16.60 -6.73 -12.30
C ILE A 168 -18.10 -6.70 -11.96
N SER A 169 -18.91 -6.35 -12.96
CA SER A 169 -20.35 -6.08 -12.87
C SER A 169 -21.11 -6.78 -13.99
N SER A 170 -22.44 -6.70 -14.01
CA SER A 170 -23.28 -7.45 -14.95
C SER A 170 -24.62 -6.75 -15.24
N ILE A 171 -25.22 -7.06 -16.40
CA ILE A 171 -26.57 -6.62 -16.79
C ILE A 171 -27.70 -7.35 -16.02
N ALA A 172 -27.41 -8.57 -15.56
CA ALA A 172 -28.33 -9.48 -14.88
C ALA A 172 -27.54 -10.34 -13.86
N PRO A 173 -28.20 -10.98 -12.88
CA PRO A 173 -27.54 -11.95 -12.00
C PRO A 173 -27.20 -13.26 -12.74
N ARG A 174 -26.37 -14.11 -12.11
CA ARG A 174 -26.00 -15.48 -12.53
C ARG A 174 -25.28 -15.66 -13.89
N ILE A 175 -25.11 -14.63 -14.71
CA ILE A 175 -24.52 -14.69 -16.07
C ILE A 175 -22.97 -14.87 -16.15
N GLY A 176 -22.34 -15.59 -15.21
CA GLY A 176 -20.90 -15.91 -15.28
C GLY A 176 -19.94 -14.88 -14.67
N LYS A 177 -20.44 -13.81 -14.04
CA LYS A 177 -19.64 -12.79 -13.32
C LYS A 177 -18.56 -13.38 -12.40
N THR A 178 -18.94 -14.30 -11.50
CA THR A 178 -18.01 -14.97 -10.58
C THR A 178 -16.92 -15.77 -11.29
N GLN A 179 -17.25 -16.40 -12.44
CA GLN A 179 -16.29 -17.15 -13.27
C GLN A 179 -15.22 -16.21 -13.82
N LEU A 180 -15.64 -15.04 -14.35
CA LEU A 180 -14.74 -14.00 -14.84
C LEU A 180 -13.84 -13.46 -13.73
N THR A 181 -14.36 -13.25 -12.52
CA THR A 181 -13.58 -12.84 -11.36
C THR A 181 -12.54 -13.89 -10.96
N ARG A 182 -12.85 -15.20 -11.03
CA ARG A 182 -11.87 -16.28 -10.80
C ARG A 182 -10.78 -16.30 -11.87
N TYR A 183 -11.14 -16.16 -13.14
CA TYR A 183 -10.19 -16.06 -14.25
C TYR A 183 -9.27 -14.84 -14.12
N PHE A 184 -9.80 -13.68 -13.71
CA PHE A 184 -9.00 -12.49 -13.41
C PHE A 184 -8.05 -12.75 -12.24
N CYS A 185 -8.51 -13.44 -11.20
CA CYS A 185 -7.67 -13.79 -10.05
C CYS A 185 -6.52 -14.73 -10.46
N SER A 186 -6.79 -15.83 -11.15
CA SER A 186 -5.77 -16.82 -11.53
C SER A 186 -4.75 -16.28 -12.54
N VAL A 187 -5.17 -15.45 -13.50
CA VAL A 187 -4.25 -14.76 -14.42
C VAL A 187 -3.38 -13.72 -13.69
N LEU A 188 -3.94 -12.94 -12.76
CA LEU A 188 -3.15 -11.98 -11.97
C LEU A 188 -2.20 -12.68 -10.98
N ARG A 189 -2.59 -13.85 -10.45
CA ARG A 189 -1.77 -14.70 -9.59
C ARG A 189 -0.59 -15.31 -10.36
N SER A 190 -0.79 -15.74 -11.61
CA SER A 190 0.27 -16.33 -12.44
C SER A 190 1.32 -15.31 -12.90
N ILE A 191 0.96 -14.04 -13.08
CA ILE A 191 1.90 -12.92 -13.25
C ILE A 191 2.41 -12.34 -11.90
N ASN A 192 2.36 -13.15 -10.84
CA ASN A 192 2.94 -12.90 -9.52
C ASN A 192 2.45 -11.61 -8.82
N ARG A 193 1.14 -11.31 -8.89
CA ARG A 193 0.50 -10.22 -8.14
C ARG A 193 -0.29 -10.75 -6.95
N LYS A 194 -0.26 -10.04 -5.82
CA LYS A 194 -1.16 -10.28 -4.69
C LYS A 194 -2.53 -9.69 -5.00
N VAL A 195 -3.52 -10.55 -5.23
CA VAL A 195 -4.91 -10.15 -5.51
C VAL A 195 -5.70 -10.11 -4.21
N ALA A 196 -6.36 -8.99 -3.92
CA ALA A 196 -7.48 -8.94 -2.98
C ALA A 196 -8.80 -8.99 -3.74
N ILE A 197 -9.81 -9.68 -3.19
CA ILE A 197 -11.17 -9.71 -3.73
C ILE A 197 -12.13 -9.15 -2.68
N ILE A 198 -13.02 -8.24 -3.09
CA ILE A 198 -14.08 -7.67 -2.24
C ILE A 198 -15.43 -8.23 -2.70
N ILE A 199 -16.18 -8.80 -1.77
CA ILE A 199 -17.53 -9.38 -1.96
C ILE A 199 -18.50 -8.61 -1.07
N PRO A 200 -19.45 -7.85 -1.65
CA PRO A 200 -20.47 -7.15 -0.86
C PRO A 200 -21.49 -8.11 -0.23
N ILE A 201 -21.68 -7.98 1.08
CA ILE A 201 -22.73 -8.66 1.85
C ILE A 201 -23.95 -7.74 1.88
N SER A 202 -24.98 -8.12 1.12
CA SER A 202 -26.27 -7.40 1.05
C SER A 202 -27.29 -7.85 2.11
N MET A 203 -26.95 -8.84 2.96
CA MET A 203 -27.85 -9.36 4.00
C MET A 203 -27.51 -8.82 5.40
N ILE A 204 -28.54 -8.72 6.25
CA ILE A 204 -28.46 -8.48 7.69
C ILE A 204 -29.19 -9.64 8.38
N ASP A 205 -28.77 -10.01 9.59
CA ASP A 205 -29.51 -10.90 10.48
C ASP A 205 -30.76 -10.20 11.05
N PRO A 206 -31.99 -10.71 10.84
CA PRO A 206 -33.23 -10.06 11.28
C PRO A 206 -33.41 -10.00 12.81
N MET A 207 -32.52 -10.57 13.63
CA MET A 207 -32.61 -10.52 15.10
C MET A 207 -32.18 -9.17 15.74
N LYS A 208 -32.29 -8.03 15.04
CA LYS A 208 -31.85 -6.71 15.55
C LYS A 208 -32.86 -5.59 15.25
N ASP A 209 -33.57 -5.09 16.28
CA ASP A 209 -34.47 -3.94 16.14
C ASP A 209 -33.77 -2.67 15.63
N ILE A 210 -32.52 -2.45 16.08
CA ILE A 210 -31.68 -1.30 15.71
C ILE A 210 -30.37 -1.78 15.08
N PHE A 211 -30.13 -1.43 13.82
CA PHE A 211 -28.84 -1.64 13.16
C PHE A 211 -27.87 -0.49 13.47
N VAL A 212 -26.63 -0.81 13.84
CA VAL A 212 -25.55 0.18 13.99
C VAL A 212 -24.60 0.04 12.81
N VAL A 213 -24.44 1.09 12.01
CA VAL A 213 -23.73 1.04 10.72
C VAL A 213 -22.26 0.61 10.91
N GLU A 214 -21.59 1.07 11.96
CA GLU A 214 -20.20 0.68 12.28
C GLU A 214 -20.06 -0.79 12.76
N GLN A 215 -21.18 -1.47 13.03
CA GLN A 215 -21.25 -2.89 13.39
C GLN A 215 -21.69 -3.79 12.21
N GLY A 216 -21.72 -3.26 10.98
CA GLY A 216 -21.99 -4.04 9.77
C GLY A 216 -21.00 -5.20 9.56
N PRO A 217 -21.43 -6.34 8.97
CA PRO A 217 -20.58 -7.51 8.78
C PRO A 217 -19.31 -7.19 7.98
N HIS A 218 -18.18 -7.68 8.46
CA HIS A 218 -16.88 -7.49 7.82
C HIS A 218 -15.94 -8.63 8.22
N TYR A 219 -15.66 -9.51 7.26
CA TYR A 219 -14.84 -10.71 7.44
C TYR A 219 -13.66 -10.68 6.46
N GLU A 220 -12.46 -11.00 6.96
CA GLU A 220 -11.24 -11.16 6.17
C GLU A 220 -10.83 -12.63 6.15
N PHE A 221 -10.55 -13.15 4.97
CA PHE A 221 -10.05 -14.52 4.75
C PHE A 221 -8.74 -14.49 3.95
N LYS A 222 -7.79 -15.33 4.33
CA LYS A 222 -6.56 -15.63 3.57
C LYS A 222 -6.79 -16.81 2.63
N GLU A 223 -5.79 -17.04 1.77
CA GLU A 223 -5.75 -18.10 0.74
C GLU A 223 -6.13 -19.51 1.23
N ASN A 224 -5.93 -19.84 2.52
CA ASN A 224 -6.29 -21.13 3.12
C ASN A 224 -6.99 -21.01 4.50
N ASP A 225 -7.58 -19.86 4.83
CA ASP A 225 -8.31 -19.72 6.11
C ASP A 225 -9.65 -20.50 6.05
N PRO A 226 -10.02 -21.28 7.08
CA PRO A 226 -11.30 -21.97 7.12
C PRO A 226 -12.46 -20.98 7.32
N ILE A 227 -13.53 -21.13 6.53
CA ILE A 227 -14.75 -20.35 6.68
C ILE A 227 -15.58 -20.92 7.84
N PRO A 228 -15.92 -20.14 8.89
CA PRO A 228 -16.74 -20.65 9.99
C PRO A 228 -18.20 -20.84 9.54
N PRO A 229 -18.83 -21.99 9.86
CA PRO A 229 -20.15 -22.33 9.34
C PRO A 229 -21.27 -21.45 9.89
N ASN A 230 -22.26 -21.14 9.06
CA ASN A 230 -23.44 -20.32 9.37
C ASN A 230 -23.17 -18.82 9.62
N ILE A 231 -21.97 -18.31 9.35
CA ILE A 231 -21.69 -16.87 9.38
C ILE A 231 -22.13 -16.18 8.08
N LEU A 232 -22.20 -16.93 6.98
CA LEU A 232 -22.52 -16.44 5.64
C LEU A 232 -23.61 -17.31 4.99
N SER A 233 -24.10 -16.91 3.81
CA SER A 233 -24.96 -17.80 3.00
C SER A 233 -24.12 -18.94 2.40
N THR A 234 -24.74 -20.07 2.07
CA THR A 234 -24.06 -21.18 1.37
C THR A 234 -23.37 -20.75 0.09
N ASP A 235 -23.97 -19.77 -0.60
CA ASP A 235 -23.52 -19.27 -1.89
C ASP A 235 -22.31 -18.34 -1.73
N ASP A 236 -22.27 -17.55 -0.64
CA ASP A 236 -21.11 -16.75 -0.24
C ASP A 236 -19.97 -17.63 0.30
N GLU A 237 -20.27 -18.63 1.14
CA GLU A 237 -19.30 -19.62 1.61
C GLU A 237 -18.64 -20.34 0.41
N TRP A 238 -19.45 -20.85 -0.54
CA TRP A 238 -18.95 -21.46 -1.78
C TRP A 238 -18.13 -20.46 -2.59
N GLN A 239 -18.61 -19.24 -2.82
CA GLN A 239 -17.91 -18.23 -3.61
C GLN A 239 -16.52 -17.88 -3.04
N ILE A 240 -16.39 -17.76 -1.71
CA ILE A 240 -15.10 -17.52 -1.04
C ILE A 240 -14.15 -18.71 -1.25
N GLN A 241 -14.60 -19.96 -1.08
CA GLN A 241 -13.78 -21.14 -1.35
C GLN A 241 -13.28 -21.20 -2.81
N GLN A 242 -14.13 -20.80 -3.77
CA GLN A 242 -13.75 -20.77 -5.18
C GLN A 242 -12.70 -19.68 -5.48
N TYR A 243 -12.71 -18.56 -4.74
CA TYR A 243 -11.67 -17.54 -4.83
C TYR A 243 -10.37 -17.93 -4.13
N GLN A 244 -10.44 -18.66 -3.00
CA GLN A 244 -9.26 -19.28 -2.38
C GLN A 244 -8.58 -20.23 -3.37
N LYS A 245 -9.35 -21.13 -4.00
CA LYS A 245 -8.87 -22.05 -5.06
C LYS A 245 -8.31 -21.32 -6.29
N ALA A 246 -8.83 -20.13 -6.62
CA ALA A 246 -8.29 -19.29 -7.70
C ALA A 246 -6.99 -18.52 -7.32
N GLY A 247 -6.49 -18.69 -6.09
CA GLY A 247 -5.24 -18.08 -5.62
C GLY A 247 -5.39 -16.66 -5.07
N ALA A 248 -6.56 -16.28 -4.54
CA ALA A 248 -6.76 -14.98 -3.91
C ALA A 248 -5.94 -14.85 -2.62
N PHE A 249 -5.09 -13.82 -2.55
CA PHE A 249 -4.22 -13.55 -1.39
C PHE A 249 -5.00 -13.02 -0.17
N ARG A 250 -6.10 -12.31 -0.44
CA ARG A 250 -7.12 -11.88 0.52
C ARG A 250 -8.50 -11.86 -0.09
N ILE A 251 -9.50 -12.17 0.73
CA ILE A 251 -10.92 -12.03 0.40
C ILE A 251 -11.59 -11.27 1.54
N TYR A 252 -12.37 -10.23 1.21
CA TYR A 252 -13.11 -9.41 2.16
C TYR A 252 -14.60 -9.52 1.87
N ALA A 253 -15.34 -10.19 2.74
CA ALA A 253 -16.79 -10.28 2.66
C ALA A 253 -17.38 -9.21 3.60
N THR A 254 -18.07 -8.19 3.08
CA THR A 254 -18.40 -7.00 3.87
C THR A 254 -19.66 -6.24 3.45
N SER A 255 -20.35 -5.59 4.39
CA SER A 255 -21.27 -4.49 4.08
C SER A 255 -20.54 -3.14 3.94
N ASP A 256 -19.42 -2.94 4.66
CA ASP A 256 -18.57 -1.75 4.57
C ASP A 256 -17.45 -1.91 3.52
N CYS A 257 -17.76 -1.49 2.30
CA CYS A 257 -16.80 -1.47 1.19
C CYS A 257 -15.59 -0.54 1.44
N ARG A 258 -15.73 0.52 2.26
CA ARG A 258 -14.63 1.46 2.55
C ARG A 258 -13.60 0.80 3.45
N LYS A 259 -14.06 0.10 4.49
CA LYS A 259 -13.20 -0.70 5.38
C LYS A 259 -12.45 -1.79 4.63
N ALA A 260 -13.11 -2.52 3.71
CA ALA A 260 -12.45 -3.54 2.90
C ALA A 260 -11.41 -2.98 1.92
N ILE A 261 -11.65 -1.81 1.29
CA ILE A 261 -10.62 -1.17 0.46
C ILE A 261 -9.38 -0.82 1.30
N ILE A 262 -9.56 -0.18 2.46
CA ILE A 262 -8.44 0.19 3.36
C ILE A 262 -7.63 -1.03 3.83
N SER A 263 -8.28 -2.16 4.14
CA SER A 263 -7.59 -3.41 4.48
C SER A 263 -6.88 -4.03 3.27
N ALA A 264 -7.53 -4.03 2.10
CA ALA A 264 -6.97 -4.56 0.86
C ALA A 264 -5.70 -3.80 0.43
N GLU A 265 -5.67 -2.48 0.57
CA GLU A 265 -4.54 -1.62 0.22
C GLU A 265 -3.24 -1.96 0.98
N GLN A 266 -3.37 -2.38 2.23
CA GLN A 266 -2.24 -2.73 3.10
C GLN A 266 -1.61 -4.09 2.73
N HIS A 267 -2.32 -4.94 1.97
CA HIS A 267 -1.95 -6.35 1.80
C HIS A 267 -1.86 -6.82 0.34
N SER A 268 -2.47 -6.10 -0.62
CA SER A 268 -2.56 -6.50 -2.02
C SER A 268 -1.92 -5.51 -3.00
N ASP A 269 -1.65 -5.97 -4.22
CA ASP A 269 -1.13 -5.16 -5.32
C ASP A 269 -2.23 -4.68 -6.28
N ILE A 270 -3.37 -5.38 -6.28
CA ILE A 270 -4.55 -5.19 -7.14
C ILE A 270 -5.79 -5.64 -6.36
N ILE A 271 -6.88 -4.90 -6.50
CA ILE A 271 -8.19 -5.21 -5.90
C ILE A 271 -9.17 -5.59 -7.02
N LEU A 272 -9.81 -6.76 -6.92
CA LEU A 272 -11.00 -7.09 -7.71
C LEU A 272 -12.25 -6.83 -6.86
N PHE A 273 -13.20 -6.06 -7.38
CA PHE A 273 -14.48 -5.82 -6.74
C PHE A 273 -15.58 -6.60 -7.46
N ASP A 274 -16.15 -7.60 -6.80
CA ASP A 274 -17.11 -8.54 -7.38
C ASP A 274 -18.55 -8.13 -7.02
N ALA A 275 -19.12 -7.21 -7.82
CA ALA A 275 -20.40 -6.55 -7.50
C ALA A 275 -21.54 -7.56 -7.25
N LYS A 276 -22.27 -7.48 -6.13
CA LYS A 276 -23.33 -8.46 -5.81
C LYS A 276 -24.51 -8.32 -6.78
N GLY A 277 -24.98 -9.45 -7.32
CA GLY A 277 -26.11 -9.50 -8.26
C GLY A 277 -25.88 -8.71 -9.55
N CYS A 278 -26.41 -7.48 -9.58
CA CYS A 278 -26.27 -6.51 -10.67
C CYS A 278 -26.16 -5.05 -10.15
N GLU A 279 -25.77 -4.86 -8.88
CA GLU A 279 -25.65 -3.56 -8.23
C GLU A 279 -24.70 -2.60 -8.99
N TYR A 280 -24.71 -1.32 -8.62
CA TYR A 280 -23.67 -0.37 -9.05
C TYR A 280 -22.69 -0.14 -7.88
N PRO A 281 -21.43 -0.62 -7.95
CA PRO A 281 -20.44 -0.39 -6.89
C PRO A 281 -20.10 1.09 -6.69
N SER A 282 -20.19 1.56 -5.45
CA SER A 282 -19.84 2.94 -5.07
C SER A 282 -18.32 3.11 -4.83
N VAL A 283 -17.50 2.78 -5.84
CA VAL A 283 -16.02 2.77 -5.77
C VAL A 283 -15.44 3.44 -7.03
N GLU A 284 -14.29 4.13 -6.90
CA GLU A 284 -13.57 4.71 -8.06
C GLU A 284 -12.66 3.64 -8.67
N GLU A 285 -12.98 3.21 -9.90
CA GLU A 285 -12.34 2.08 -10.55
C GLU A 285 -11.28 2.49 -11.59
N ARG A 286 -10.16 1.76 -11.64
CA ARG A 286 -9.19 1.88 -12.74
C ARG A 286 -9.78 1.31 -14.04
N ALA A 287 -10.62 0.29 -13.93
CA ALA A 287 -11.36 -0.30 -15.03
C ALA A 287 -12.64 -0.96 -14.54
N LYS A 288 -13.74 -0.72 -15.26
CA LYS A 288 -14.98 -1.49 -15.13
C LYS A 288 -15.06 -2.53 -16.25
N PHE A 289 -15.58 -3.70 -15.90
CA PHE A 289 -16.06 -4.72 -16.82
C PHE A 289 -17.54 -4.97 -16.52
N CYS A 290 -18.36 -5.07 -17.56
CA CYS A 290 -19.75 -5.50 -17.46
C CYS A 290 -19.95 -6.77 -18.27
N VAL A 291 -20.46 -7.82 -17.64
CA VAL A 291 -20.76 -9.10 -18.26
C VAL A 291 -22.14 -9.06 -18.91
N VAL A 292 -22.25 -9.66 -20.10
CA VAL A 292 -23.48 -9.85 -20.88
C VAL A 292 -23.46 -11.23 -21.55
N THR A 293 -24.63 -11.78 -21.86
CA THR A 293 -24.82 -13.00 -22.67
C THR A 293 -25.81 -12.71 -23.80
N GLU A 294 -25.88 -13.59 -24.81
CA GLU A 294 -26.84 -13.43 -25.92
C GLU A 294 -28.29 -13.29 -25.43
N GLU A 295 -28.75 -14.16 -24.53
CA GLU A 295 -30.11 -14.09 -23.99
C GLU A 295 -30.39 -12.74 -23.32
N THR A 296 -29.47 -12.21 -22.50
CA THR A 296 -29.68 -10.91 -21.83
C THR A 296 -29.74 -9.74 -22.81
N LEU A 297 -29.11 -9.85 -23.98
CA LEU A 297 -29.13 -8.81 -25.02
C LEU A 297 -30.34 -8.94 -25.95
N GLN A 298 -30.88 -10.15 -26.14
CA GLN A 298 -32.15 -10.36 -26.83
C GLN A 298 -33.35 -9.97 -25.94
N LYS A 299 -33.31 -10.26 -24.63
CA LYS A 299 -34.42 -10.09 -23.68
C LYS A 299 -34.12 -9.06 -22.57
N VAL A 300 -33.48 -7.93 -22.89
CA VAL A 300 -33.02 -6.92 -21.89
C VAL A 300 -34.09 -6.54 -20.86
N ARG A 301 -35.33 -6.34 -21.29
CA ARG A 301 -36.44 -5.89 -20.43
C ARG A 301 -36.95 -6.94 -19.44
N GLU A 302 -36.74 -8.22 -19.73
CA GLU A 302 -37.19 -9.36 -18.92
C GLU A 302 -36.08 -9.86 -18.00
N SER A 303 -34.84 -9.84 -18.49
CA SER A 303 -33.65 -10.38 -17.79
C SER A 303 -32.87 -9.36 -16.96
N SER A 304 -32.94 -8.07 -17.29
CA SER A 304 -32.18 -7.04 -16.56
C SER A 304 -32.91 -6.58 -15.31
N LEU A 305 -32.25 -6.77 -14.17
CA LEU A 305 -32.60 -6.12 -12.91
C LEU A 305 -31.89 -4.76 -12.83
N TRP A 306 -32.46 -3.81 -12.11
CA TRP A 306 -31.86 -2.49 -11.88
C TRP A 306 -30.70 -2.57 -10.87
N PRO A 307 -29.58 -1.84 -11.07
CA PRO A 307 -29.23 -0.94 -12.18
C PRO A 307 -28.40 -1.59 -13.30
N GLY A 308 -28.62 -2.87 -13.64
CA GLY A 308 -27.78 -3.64 -14.58
C GLY A 308 -27.58 -3.00 -15.96
N LEU A 309 -28.61 -2.37 -16.55
CA LEU A 309 -28.44 -1.62 -17.81
C LEU A 309 -27.51 -0.38 -17.64
N VAL A 310 -27.48 0.23 -16.46
CA VAL A 310 -26.53 1.32 -16.13
C VAL A 310 -25.09 0.77 -16.05
N ASN A 311 -24.88 -0.47 -15.60
CA ASN A 311 -23.57 -1.12 -15.67
C ASN A 311 -23.08 -1.31 -17.11
N VAL A 312 -23.94 -1.76 -18.03
CA VAL A 312 -23.61 -1.83 -19.47
C VAL A 312 -23.32 -0.43 -20.04
N MET A 313 -24.15 0.56 -19.72
CA MET A 313 -24.00 1.91 -20.25
C MET A 313 -22.72 2.61 -19.74
N SER A 314 -22.36 2.40 -18.47
CA SER A 314 -21.19 3.02 -17.83
C SER A 314 -19.86 2.30 -18.08
N SER A 315 -19.87 0.99 -18.33
CA SER A 315 -18.63 0.22 -18.49
C SER A 315 -17.98 0.44 -19.86
N PRO A 316 -16.68 0.80 -19.94
CA PRO A 316 -15.95 0.90 -21.21
C PRO A 316 -15.56 -0.47 -21.78
N ASN A 317 -15.49 -1.50 -20.92
CA ASN A 317 -15.23 -2.89 -21.31
C ASN A 317 -16.50 -3.73 -21.12
N ILE A 318 -16.89 -4.49 -22.13
CA ILE A 318 -17.97 -5.48 -22.07
C ILE A 318 -17.35 -6.87 -22.27
N VAL A 319 -17.73 -7.83 -21.42
CA VAL A 319 -17.39 -9.24 -21.64
C VAL A 319 -18.65 -9.98 -22.07
N TYR A 320 -18.65 -10.43 -23.32
CA TYR A 320 -19.70 -11.29 -23.86
C TYR A 320 -19.32 -12.74 -23.57
N ILE A 321 -20.11 -13.40 -22.71
CA ILE A 321 -19.96 -14.82 -22.39
C ILE A 321 -20.95 -15.63 -23.23
N SER A 322 -20.44 -16.66 -23.90
CA SER A 322 -21.23 -17.68 -24.61
C SER A 322 -21.10 -19.04 -23.91
N THR A 323 -22.16 -19.84 -23.93
CA THR A 323 -22.10 -21.28 -23.64
C THR A 323 -21.68 -22.09 -24.87
N GLU A 324 -22.03 -21.63 -26.07
CA GLU A 324 -21.56 -22.24 -27.32
C GLU A 324 -20.07 -21.94 -27.53
N THR A 325 -19.31 -22.94 -27.98
CA THR A 325 -17.88 -22.86 -28.30
C THR A 325 -17.59 -22.14 -29.63
N MET A 326 -18.61 -21.81 -30.42
CA MET A 326 -18.45 -21.01 -31.63
C MET A 326 -18.35 -19.52 -31.28
N THR A 327 -17.33 -18.85 -31.81
CA THR A 327 -17.21 -17.39 -31.72
C THR A 327 -18.34 -16.72 -32.51
N PRO A 328 -18.97 -15.63 -32.02
CA PRO A 328 -20.04 -14.95 -32.75
C PRO A 328 -19.63 -14.57 -34.17
N ASN A 329 -20.47 -14.89 -35.15
CA ASN A 329 -20.19 -14.61 -36.56
C ASN A 329 -20.13 -13.09 -36.82
N ASP A 330 -19.47 -12.66 -37.90
CA ASP A 330 -19.32 -11.23 -38.26
C ASP A 330 -20.63 -10.43 -38.19
N LYS A 331 -21.76 -11.05 -38.57
CA LYS A 331 -23.10 -10.44 -38.47
C LYS A 331 -23.54 -10.22 -37.01
N GLN A 332 -23.32 -11.18 -36.12
CA GLN A 332 -23.56 -11.02 -34.68
C GLN A 332 -22.62 -9.96 -34.10
N GLN A 333 -21.33 -9.97 -34.45
CA GLN A 333 -20.38 -8.94 -34.00
C GLN A 333 -20.77 -7.52 -34.47
N GLN A 334 -21.29 -7.38 -35.70
CA GLN A 334 -21.86 -6.13 -36.21
C GLN A 334 -23.16 -5.70 -35.50
N ILE A 335 -23.97 -6.64 -34.99
CA ILE A 335 -25.15 -6.32 -34.18
C ILE A 335 -24.72 -5.91 -32.76
N LEU A 336 -23.84 -6.68 -32.12
CA LEU A 336 -23.29 -6.40 -30.80
C LEU A 336 -22.58 -5.04 -30.75
N SER A 337 -21.75 -4.71 -31.74
CA SER A 337 -21.06 -3.42 -31.82
C SER A 337 -21.99 -2.23 -32.10
N ARG A 338 -23.16 -2.43 -32.72
CA ARG A 338 -24.22 -1.40 -32.83
C ARG A 338 -24.90 -1.15 -31.48
N ILE A 339 -25.28 -2.21 -30.77
CA ILE A 339 -25.93 -2.14 -29.45
C ILE A 339 -24.96 -1.54 -28.42
N LEU A 340 -23.76 -2.13 -28.30
CA LEU A 340 -22.76 -1.81 -27.28
C LEU A 340 -21.83 -0.65 -27.66
N SER A 341 -21.99 -0.06 -28.85
CA SER A 341 -21.61 1.30 -29.25
C SER A 341 -20.30 1.88 -28.64
N HIS A 342 -19.21 1.86 -29.41
CA HIS A 342 -17.86 2.36 -29.04
C HIS A 342 -17.14 1.67 -27.86
N ARG A 343 -17.78 0.77 -27.11
CA ARG A 343 -17.14 0.01 -26.01
C ARG A 343 -16.21 -1.07 -26.55
N LYS A 344 -15.19 -1.45 -25.77
CA LYS A 344 -14.34 -2.60 -26.09
C LYS A 344 -15.07 -3.89 -25.68
N ILE A 345 -15.39 -4.73 -26.66
CA ILE A 345 -15.96 -6.05 -26.44
C ILE A 345 -14.82 -7.07 -26.32
N PHE A 346 -14.89 -7.93 -25.30
CA PHE A 346 -14.08 -9.13 -25.14
C PHE A 346 -15.03 -10.33 -25.24
N TYR A 347 -14.59 -11.40 -25.91
CA TYR A 347 -15.39 -12.62 -26.06
C TYR A 347 -14.81 -13.73 -25.17
N ALA A 348 -15.69 -14.49 -24.54
CA ALA A 348 -15.35 -15.57 -23.63
C ALA A 348 -16.32 -16.74 -23.80
N HIS A 349 -15.84 -17.97 -23.67
CA HIS A 349 -16.68 -19.16 -23.56
C HIS A 349 -16.71 -19.64 -22.11
N SER A 350 -17.87 -20.07 -21.63
CA SER A 350 -18.07 -20.68 -20.31
C SER A 350 -18.03 -22.21 -20.47
N LYS A 351 -16.85 -22.84 -20.40
CA LYS A 351 -16.74 -24.31 -20.51
C LYS A 351 -16.87 -25.00 -19.15
N SER A 352 -17.68 -26.05 -19.10
CA SER A 352 -17.75 -27.08 -18.05
C SER A 352 -16.39 -27.80 -17.82
N GLN A 353 -15.96 -27.91 -16.56
CA GLN A 353 -14.72 -28.61 -16.16
C GLN A 353 -14.88 -29.26 -14.77
N PHE A 354 -14.15 -30.35 -14.50
CA PHE A 354 -14.09 -30.94 -13.15
C PHE A 354 -13.25 -30.08 -12.19
N LEU A 355 -13.75 -29.88 -10.97
CA LEU A 355 -13.14 -29.00 -9.96
C LEU A 355 -11.75 -29.46 -9.49
N ASN A 356 -11.51 -30.78 -9.50
CA ASN A 356 -10.24 -31.42 -9.13
C ASN A 356 -9.68 -32.21 -10.33
N SER A 357 -9.11 -31.50 -11.31
CA SER A 357 -8.68 -32.05 -12.59
C SER A 357 -7.34 -32.82 -12.51
N ASN A 358 -7.37 -34.06 -12.01
CA ASN A 358 -6.30 -35.02 -12.28
C ASN A 358 -6.24 -35.34 -13.80
N PRO A 359 -5.06 -35.37 -14.44
CA PRO A 359 -4.96 -35.63 -15.88
C PRO A 359 -5.47 -37.03 -16.27
N ASP A 360 -5.39 -38.00 -15.36
CA ASP A 360 -5.79 -39.40 -15.58
C ASP A 360 -7.29 -39.68 -15.28
N LEU A 361 -8.11 -38.64 -15.04
CA LEU A 361 -9.55 -38.78 -14.77
C LEU A 361 -10.28 -39.70 -15.77
N ALA A 362 -9.94 -39.59 -17.06
CA ALA A 362 -10.57 -40.37 -18.12
C ALA A 362 -10.25 -41.88 -18.06
N SER A 363 -9.12 -42.28 -17.47
CA SER A 363 -8.71 -43.68 -17.32
C SER A 363 -9.09 -44.28 -15.97
N GLU A 364 -9.19 -43.46 -14.91
CA GLU A 364 -9.71 -43.89 -13.60
C GLU A 364 -11.18 -44.32 -13.70
N PHE A 365 -11.98 -43.61 -14.51
CA PHE A 365 -13.44 -43.70 -14.46
C PHE A 365 -14.13 -44.41 -15.64
N THR A 366 -13.41 -44.89 -16.66
CA THR A 366 -14.00 -45.41 -17.91
C THR A 366 -14.98 -46.58 -17.74
N ASN A 367 -14.83 -47.37 -16.67
CA ASN A 367 -15.63 -48.58 -16.40
C ASN A 367 -16.63 -48.42 -15.24
N HIS A 368 -16.81 -47.21 -14.70
CA HIS A 368 -17.75 -46.96 -13.60
C HIS A 368 -19.13 -46.58 -14.14
N SER A 369 -20.17 -46.74 -13.31
CA SER A 369 -21.52 -46.28 -13.59
C SER A 369 -21.77 -44.89 -12.98
N PHE A 370 -22.52 -44.05 -13.70
CA PHE A 370 -22.65 -42.62 -13.39
C PHE A 370 -24.11 -42.21 -13.15
N ILE A 371 -24.33 -41.33 -12.17
CA ILE A 371 -25.57 -40.57 -12.00
C ILE A 371 -25.27 -39.07 -12.10
N ALA A 372 -26.06 -38.36 -12.90
CA ALA A 372 -25.86 -36.94 -13.20
C ALA A 372 -26.87 -36.06 -12.45
N ILE A 373 -26.37 -34.96 -11.88
CA ILE A 373 -27.16 -33.98 -11.11
C ILE A 373 -26.78 -32.57 -11.57
N ASP A 374 -27.68 -31.93 -12.30
CA ASP A 374 -27.52 -30.55 -12.73
C ASP A 374 -28.48 -29.62 -11.99
N HIS A 375 -28.05 -28.38 -11.77
CA HIS A 375 -28.96 -27.29 -11.47
C HIS A 375 -29.56 -26.76 -12.77
N LYS A 376 -30.79 -26.23 -12.75
CA LYS A 376 -31.46 -25.63 -13.91
C LYS A 376 -30.55 -24.72 -14.77
N ASP A 377 -29.86 -23.78 -14.14
CA ASP A 377 -28.94 -22.83 -14.79
C ASP A 377 -27.68 -23.48 -15.44
N SER A 378 -27.37 -24.73 -15.11
CA SER A 378 -26.24 -25.53 -15.62
C SER A 378 -26.66 -26.85 -16.27
N GLN A 379 -27.93 -26.97 -16.66
CA GLN A 379 -28.49 -28.19 -17.26
C GLN A 379 -27.73 -28.61 -18.53
N GLY A 380 -27.21 -29.84 -18.51
CA GLY A 380 -26.44 -30.44 -19.60
C GLY A 380 -24.94 -30.58 -19.28
N ASP A 381 -24.40 -29.79 -18.34
CA ASP A 381 -22.96 -29.81 -17.99
C ASP A 381 -22.50 -31.19 -17.52
N ALA A 382 -23.30 -31.86 -16.68
CA ALA A 382 -22.97 -33.20 -16.19
C ALA A 382 -22.98 -34.25 -17.33
N THR A 383 -23.96 -34.16 -18.23
CA THR A 383 -24.06 -35.08 -19.39
C THR A 383 -22.93 -34.84 -20.39
N GLU A 384 -22.53 -33.58 -20.61
CA GLU A 384 -21.41 -33.23 -21.49
C GLU A 384 -20.09 -33.79 -20.96
N LEU A 385 -19.80 -33.65 -19.68
CA LEU A 385 -18.55 -34.15 -19.09
C LEU A 385 -18.50 -35.68 -18.94
N ILE A 386 -19.63 -36.34 -18.65
CA ILE A 386 -19.71 -37.82 -18.72
C ILE A 386 -19.43 -38.32 -20.15
N LYS A 387 -19.84 -37.55 -21.18
CA LYS A 387 -19.54 -37.82 -22.58
C LYS A 387 -18.07 -37.52 -22.94
N GLU A 388 -17.43 -36.49 -22.38
CA GLU A 388 -15.98 -36.27 -22.54
C GLU A 388 -15.14 -37.40 -21.89
N LEU A 389 -15.62 -38.02 -20.80
CA LEU A 389 -15.04 -39.24 -20.22
C LEU A 389 -15.29 -40.51 -21.06
N GLY A 390 -16.04 -40.42 -22.16
CA GLY A 390 -16.41 -41.56 -23.01
C GLY A 390 -17.50 -42.46 -22.43
N ALA A 391 -18.09 -42.10 -21.29
CA ALA A 391 -18.87 -43.00 -20.43
C ALA A 391 -20.40 -42.93 -20.63
N SER A 392 -20.88 -42.25 -21.68
CA SER A 392 -22.31 -41.96 -21.94
C SER A 392 -23.28 -43.15 -21.80
N GLU A 393 -22.83 -44.36 -22.16
CA GLU A 393 -23.67 -45.57 -22.10
C GLU A 393 -23.88 -46.08 -20.65
N SER A 394 -22.91 -45.80 -19.77
CA SER A 394 -22.93 -46.14 -18.34
C SER A 394 -23.66 -45.11 -17.45
N GLN A 395 -24.21 -44.05 -18.03
CA GLN A 395 -25.10 -43.12 -17.31
C GLN A 395 -26.41 -43.83 -16.98
N ILE A 396 -26.65 -44.05 -15.70
CA ILE A 396 -27.90 -44.59 -15.16
C ILE A 396 -29.01 -43.55 -15.32
N ASP A 397 -30.23 -44.01 -15.64
CA ASP A 397 -31.42 -43.16 -15.61
C ASP A 397 -31.92 -43.04 -14.16
N PRO A 398 -31.93 -41.84 -13.55
CA PRO A 398 -32.41 -41.65 -12.18
C PRO A 398 -33.93 -41.79 -12.02
N SER A 399 -34.71 -41.82 -13.11
CA SER A 399 -36.19 -41.84 -13.08
C SER A 399 -36.83 -42.91 -12.18
N PRO A 400 -36.32 -44.17 -12.07
CA PRO A 400 -36.88 -45.19 -11.18
C PRO A 400 -36.68 -44.92 -9.68
N PHE A 401 -35.79 -43.98 -9.33
CA PHE A 401 -35.36 -43.71 -7.95
C PHE A 401 -35.87 -42.35 -7.42
N LEU A 402 -36.70 -41.65 -8.18
CA LEU A 402 -37.24 -40.34 -7.80
C LEU A 402 -38.37 -40.43 -6.77
N THR A 403 -38.41 -39.44 -5.89
CA THR A 403 -39.60 -39.07 -5.13
C THR A 403 -40.32 -37.88 -5.78
N GLU A 404 -41.62 -37.70 -5.53
CA GLU A 404 -42.40 -36.61 -6.12
C GLU A 404 -41.76 -35.22 -5.91
N GLY A 405 -41.70 -34.43 -7.00
CA GLY A 405 -41.21 -33.06 -7.03
C GLY A 405 -39.79 -32.85 -7.57
N LEU A 406 -39.08 -33.89 -8.01
CA LEU A 406 -37.85 -33.76 -8.80
C LEU A 406 -38.14 -34.00 -10.30
N GLU A 407 -37.54 -33.20 -11.19
CA GLU A 407 -37.56 -33.47 -12.62
C GLU A 407 -36.31 -34.25 -13.06
N VAL A 408 -36.48 -35.09 -14.10
CA VAL A 408 -35.37 -35.71 -14.82
C VAL A 408 -35.48 -35.38 -16.30
N GLN A 409 -34.38 -34.91 -16.87
CA GLN A 409 -34.27 -34.60 -18.29
C GLN A 409 -32.94 -35.18 -18.79
N ASN A 410 -32.95 -35.92 -19.91
CA ASN A 410 -31.77 -36.59 -20.48
C ASN A 410 -30.94 -37.41 -19.45
N LYS A 411 -31.60 -38.30 -18.70
CA LYS A 411 -31.00 -39.11 -17.60
C LYS A 411 -30.28 -38.28 -16.50
N THR A 412 -30.62 -37.02 -16.33
CA THR A 412 -30.00 -36.11 -15.35
C THR A 412 -31.07 -35.58 -14.41
N ILE A 413 -30.82 -35.62 -13.10
CA ILE A 413 -31.70 -34.96 -12.11
C ILE A 413 -31.53 -33.46 -12.27
N VAL A 414 -32.62 -32.73 -12.50
CA VAL A 414 -32.63 -31.27 -12.63
C VAL A 414 -33.16 -30.65 -11.34
N SER A 415 -32.29 -29.94 -10.64
CA SER A 415 -32.59 -29.25 -9.38
C SER A 415 -33.02 -27.79 -9.60
N PHE A 416 -33.99 -27.36 -8.80
CA PHE A 416 -34.62 -26.04 -8.82
C PHE A 416 -34.24 -25.15 -7.62
N ILE A 417 -33.36 -25.63 -6.73
CA ILE A 417 -32.88 -24.96 -5.52
C ILE A 417 -32.75 -23.44 -5.68
N GLU A 418 -33.56 -22.72 -4.91
CA GLU A 418 -33.71 -21.28 -5.04
C GLU A 418 -32.53 -20.54 -4.41
N ARG A 419 -31.56 -20.18 -5.26
CA ARG A 419 -30.44 -19.27 -4.95
C ARG A 419 -30.94 -17.82 -4.85
N CYS A 420 -31.54 -17.47 -3.71
CA CYS A 420 -32.09 -16.14 -3.44
C CYS A 420 -31.08 -15.22 -2.73
N MET A 421 -31.18 -13.91 -3.02
CA MET A 421 -30.36 -12.86 -2.39
C MET A 421 -30.59 -12.75 -0.87
N SER A 422 -31.77 -13.15 -0.41
CA SER A 422 -32.17 -13.32 0.98
C SER A 422 -33.07 -14.56 1.09
N PRO A 423 -32.56 -15.72 1.52
CA PRO A 423 -33.42 -16.89 1.76
C PRO A 423 -34.22 -16.67 3.04
N THR A 424 -35.55 -16.71 2.93
CA THR A 424 -36.44 -16.86 4.09
C THR A 424 -36.23 -18.24 4.73
N ALA A 425 -36.72 -18.43 5.96
CA ALA A 425 -36.70 -19.76 6.61
C ALA A 425 -37.37 -20.83 5.73
N GLU A 426 -38.50 -20.48 5.11
CA GLU A 426 -39.28 -21.31 4.18
C GLU A 426 -38.46 -21.72 2.94
N ILE A 427 -37.73 -20.77 2.32
CA ILE A 427 -36.85 -21.06 1.17
C ILE A 427 -35.68 -21.97 1.59
N LYS A 428 -35.15 -21.79 2.80
CA LYS A 428 -34.08 -22.67 3.32
C LYS A 428 -34.61 -24.09 3.57
N GLU A 429 -35.75 -24.23 4.24
CA GLU A 429 -36.41 -25.50 4.51
C GLU A 429 -36.73 -26.26 3.22
N LYS A 430 -37.39 -25.61 2.25
CA LYS A 430 -37.65 -26.14 0.91
C LYS A 430 -36.38 -26.60 0.17
N ASN A 431 -35.31 -25.81 0.24
CA ASN A 431 -34.03 -26.14 -0.40
C ASN A 431 -33.35 -27.34 0.27
N ASP A 432 -33.46 -27.47 1.59
CA ASP A 432 -32.87 -28.57 2.34
C ASP A 432 -33.70 -29.87 2.19
N GLU A 433 -35.03 -29.77 2.03
CA GLU A 433 -35.90 -30.87 1.58
C GLU A 433 -35.53 -31.37 0.17
N GLU A 434 -35.34 -30.46 -0.80
CA GLU A 434 -34.98 -30.85 -2.18
C GLU A 434 -33.61 -31.57 -2.20
N MET A 435 -32.63 -31.07 -1.44
CA MET A 435 -31.34 -31.74 -1.25
C MET A 435 -31.49 -33.13 -0.64
N ALA A 436 -32.38 -33.32 0.35
CA ALA A 436 -32.63 -34.64 0.93
C ALA A 436 -33.26 -35.62 -0.08
N LYS A 437 -34.19 -35.16 -0.94
CA LYS A 437 -34.74 -35.97 -2.04
C LYS A 437 -33.66 -36.39 -3.04
N ILE A 438 -32.76 -35.47 -3.42
CA ILE A 438 -31.64 -35.74 -4.34
C ILE A 438 -30.70 -36.80 -3.73
N VAL A 439 -30.29 -36.64 -2.47
CA VAL A 439 -29.41 -37.60 -1.78
C VAL A 439 -30.07 -38.98 -1.67
N ASN A 440 -31.37 -39.05 -1.39
CA ASN A 440 -32.12 -40.31 -1.35
C ASN A 440 -32.15 -41.03 -2.72
N ALA A 441 -32.39 -40.30 -3.81
CA ALA A 441 -32.38 -40.87 -5.16
C ALA A 441 -30.99 -41.41 -5.53
N VAL A 442 -29.92 -40.68 -5.19
CA VAL A 442 -28.53 -41.11 -5.45
C VAL A 442 -28.14 -42.32 -4.62
N ASN A 443 -28.47 -42.33 -3.32
CA ASN A 443 -28.22 -43.46 -2.42
C ASN A 443 -29.03 -44.72 -2.81
N SER A 444 -30.18 -44.56 -3.48
CA SER A 444 -31.02 -45.67 -3.95
C SER A 444 -30.62 -46.24 -5.32
N SER A 445 -29.73 -45.56 -6.05
CA SER A 445 -29.22 -46.02 -7.34
C SER A 445 -27.98 -46.90 -7.20
N ASP A 446 -27.74 -47.78 -8.18
CA ASP A 446 -26.51 -48.60 -8.24
C ASP A 446 -25.26 -47.82 -8.72
N ALA A 447 -25.34 -46.48 -8.87
CA ALA A 447 -24.28 -45.66 -9.44
C ALA A 447 -23.01 -45.58 -8.57
N ASP A 448 -21.85 -45.88 -9.13
CA ASP A 448 -20.54 -45.74 -8.44
C ASP A 448 -20.12 -44.27 -8.29
N VAL A 449 -20.45 -43.44 -9.30
CA VAL A 449 -19.96 -42.06 -9.44
C VAL A 449 -21.12 -41.07 -9.55
N VAL A 450 -21.03 -39.99 -8.77
CA VAL A 450 -22.03 -38.92 -8.70
C VAL A 450 -21.43 -37.66 -9.32
N VAL A 451 -22.00 -37.18 -10.44
CA VAL A 451 -21.50 -36.01 -11.18
C VAL A 451 -22.41 -34.81 -10.93
N VAL A 452 -21.87 -33.71 -10.42
CA VAL A 452 -22.63 -32.67 -9.71
C VAL A 452 -22.26 -31.26 -10.19
N SER A 453 -23.18 -30.51 -10.80
CA SER A 453 -23.02 -29.07 -11.10
C SER A 453 -23.70 -28.12 -10.08
N LEU A 454 -24.22 -28.68 -8.97
CA LEU A 454 -24.75 -27.90 -7.85
C LEU A 454 -23.65 -27.08 -7.14
N GLN A 455 -23.99 -25.87 -6.69
CA GLN A 455 -23.11 -25.00 -5.89
C GLN A 455 -23.26 -25.22 -4.37
N LYS A 456 -23.67 -26.43 -3.97
CA LYS A 456 -23.77 -26.90 -2.58
C LYS A 456 -23.13 -28.28 -2.47
N ASP A 457 -22.40 -28.54 -1.40
CA ASP A 457 -21.96 -29.90 -1.08
C ASP A 457 -23.17 -30.80 -0.78
N LEU A 458 -23.25 -31.94 -1.46
CA LEU A 458 -24.19 -33.00 -1.12
C LEU A 458 -23.62 -33.79 0.08
N ARG A 459 -24.33 -33.75 1.20
CA ARG A 459 -23.94 -34.39 2.47
C ARG A 459 -24.75 -35.67 2.68
N ASN A 460 -24.27 -36.57 3.55
CA ASN A 460 -24.95 -37.84 3.93
C ASN A 460 -25.06 -38.90 2.80
N PHE A 461 -24.02 -39.03 1.97
CA PHE A 461 -23.91 -40.17 1.05
C PHE A 461 -23.54 -41.48 1.76
N ILE A 462 -23.85 -42.61 1.11
CA ILE A 462 -23.20 -43.90 1.36
C ILE A 462 -21.69 -43.76 1.06
N PRO A 463 -20.77 -44.20 1.94
CA PRO A 463 -19.33 -43.94 1.82
C PRO A 463 -18.65 -44.42 0.53
N ASP A 464 -19.21 -45.42 -0.14
CA ASP A 464 -18.59 -46.09 -1.29
C ASP A 464 -18.76 -45.34 -2.62
N LYS A 465 -19.63 -44.30 -2.67
CA LYS A 465 -19.90 -43.52 -3.89
C LYS A 465 -18.94 -42.33 -4.04
N LYS A 466 -18.28 -42.19 -5.19
CA LYS A 466 -17.30 -41.11 -5.44
C LYS A 466 -17.96 -39.90 -6.11
N VAL A 467 -17.78 -38.71 -5.53
CA VAL A 467 -18.44 -37.48 -6.00
C VAL A 467 -17.48 -36.62 -6.83
N LEU A 468 -17.91 -36.23 -8.03
CA LEU A 468 -17.19 -35.35 -8.96
C LEU A 468 -17.96 -34.04 -9.14
N TYR A 469 -17.44 -32.96 -8.55
CA TYR A 469 -17.99 -31.62 -8.71
C TYR A 469 -17.54 -30.95 -10.01
N ILE A 470 -18.47 -30.29 -10.68
CA ILE A 470 -18.27 -29.51 -11.91
C ILE A 470 -18.25 -28.01 -11.58
N THR A 471 -17.41 -27.27 -12.30
CA THR A 471 -17.43 -25.82 -12.36
C THR A 471 -17.37 -25.37 -13.83
N ARG A 472 -18.05 -24.28 -14.17
CA ARG A 472 -17.90 -23.60 -15.46
C ARG A 472 -16.80 -22.56 -15.35
N GLU A 473 -15.76 -22.64 -16.17
CA GLU A 473 -14.65 -21.67 -16.21
C GLU A 473 -14.58 -20.91 -17.53
N ILE A 474 -13.91 -19.75 -17.49
CA ILE A 474 -13.73 -18.87 -18.64
C ILE A 474 -12.58 -19.34 -19.53
N GLN A 475 -12.90 -19.57 -20.80
CA GLN A 475 -11.95 -19.67 -21.90
C GLN A 475 -11.93 -18.34 -22.67
N ASP A 476 -10.82 -17.61 -22.58
CA ASP A 476 -10.62 -16.29 -23.20
C ASP A 476 -10.34 -16.39 -24.70
N VAL A 477 -11.19 -15.78 -25.53
CA VAL A 477 -11.07 -15.86 -26.99
C VAL A 477 -9.93 -14.96 -27.47
N GLY A 478 -8.93 -15.58 -28.12
CA GLY A 478 -7.75 -14.86 -28.63
C GLY A 478 -6.82 -14.32 -27.53
N ASN A 479 -6.94 -14.83 -26.30
CA ASN A 479 -6.20 -14.34 -25.12
C ASN A 479 -6.37 -12.82 -24.91
N HIS A 480 -7.52 -12.24 -25.24
CA HIS A 480 -7.72 -10.79 -25.23
C HIS A 480 -7.89 -10.22 -23.82
N LEU A 481 -8.49 -10.96 -22.88
CA LEU A 481 -8.54 -10.61 -21.46
C LEU A 481 -7.16 -10.80 -20.81
N TYR A 482 -6.47 -11.92 -21.10
CA TYR A 482 -5.09 -12.17 -20.65
C TYR A 482 -4.14 -11.05 -21.07
N ASN A 483 -4.16 -10.64 -22.35
CA ASN A 483 -3.33 -9.56 -22.87
C ASN A 483 -3.71 -8.17 -22.32
N TRP A 484 -4.90 -8.02 -21.72
CA TRP A 484 -5.24 -6.82 -20.96
C TRP A 484 -4.79 -6.92 -19.49
N LEU A 485 -4.81 -8.10 -18.88
CA LEU A 485 -4.34 -8.32 -17.50
C LEU A 485 -2.80 -8.30 -17.40
N SER A 486 -2.06 -8.74 -18.42
CA SER A 486 -0.59 -8.76 -18.44
C SER A 486 0.06 -7.37 -18.31
N GLN A 487 -0.66 -6.28 -18.61
CA GLN A 487 -0.22 -4.90 -18.34
C GLN A 487 0.08 -4.65 -16.84
N PHE A 488 -0.49 -5.47 -15.95
CA PHE A 488 -0.25 -5.42 -14.52
C PHE A 488 0.96 -6.23 -14.05
N SER A 489 1.76 -6.84 -14.96
CA SER A 489 3.06 -7.42 -14.58
C SER A 489 3.93 -6.38 -13.85
N PRO A 490 4.72 -6.77 -12.84
CA PRO A 490 5.70 -5.88 -12.23
C PRO A 490 6.61 -5.19 -13.25
N ASP A 491 7.06 -5.92 -14.28
CA ASP A 491 8.00 -5.44 -15.31
C ASP A 491 7.44 -4.27 -16.14
N ASN A 492 6.12 -4.23 -16.33
CA ASN A 492 5.43 -3.25 -17.16
C ASN A 492 5.24 -1.90 -16.45
N ASN A 493 5.54 -1.80 -15.15
CA ASN A 493 5.31 -0.60 -14.34
C ASN A 493 6.63 0.03 -13.88
N ALA A 494 6.98 1.18 -14.48
CA ALA A 494 8.11 1.98 -14.00
C ALA A 494 7.87 2.43 -12.53
N PRO A 495 8.86 2.30 -11.62
CA PRO A 495 8.68 2.71 -10.22
C PRO A 495 8.29 4.19 -10.10
N PRO A 496 7.34 4.56 -9.21
CA PRO A 496 6.73 5.89 -9.22
C PRO A 496 7.74 7.03 -8.98
N LEU A 497 8.75 6.80 -8.15
CA LEU A 497 9.81 7.77 -7.86
C LEU A 497 10.99 7.72 -8.85
N LYS A 498 11.03 6.79 -9.81
CA LYS A 498 12.14 6.67 -10.77
C LYS A 498 12.33 7.98 -11.54
N ARG A 499 11.25 8.52 -12.13
CA ARG A 499 11.27 9.80 -12.85
C ARG A 499 11.65 11.00 -11.97
N HIS A 500 11.34 10.94 -10.66
CA HIS A 500 11.76 12.00 -9.73
C HIS A 500 13.27 12.00 -9.56
N PHE A 501 13.88 10.85 -9.23
CA PHE A 501 15.33 10.77 -9.07
C PHE A 501 16.09 10.95 -10.39
N GLU A 502 15.55 10.51 -11.53
CA GLU A 502 16.08 10.85 -12.86
C GLU A 502 16.11 12.38 -13.07
N ALA A 503 15.04 13.10 -12.75
CA ALA A 503 15.01 14.56 -12.84
C ALA A 503 15.94 15.27 -11.84
N GLN A 504 16.16 14.72 -10.64
CA GLN A 504 17.15 15.24 -9.69
C GLN A 504 18.58 15.11 -10.24
N VAL A 505 18.89 14.00 -10.96
CA VAL A 505 20.15 13.86 -11.69
C VAL A 505 20.25 14.91 -12.79
N ASP A 506 19.21 15.12 -13.59
CA ASP A 506 19.20 16.15 -14.64
C ASP A 506 19.47 17.56 -14.07
N ILE A 507 18.82 17.94 -12.97
CA ILE A 507 19.05 19.24 -12.33
C ILE A 507 20.50 19.39 -11.86
N LEU A 508 21.01 18.40 -11.12
CA LEU A 508 22.36 18.43 -10.54
C LEU A 508 23.46 18.41 -11.61
N MET A 509 23.25 17.68 -12.71
CA MET A 509 24.19 17.64 -13.85
C MET A 509 24.09 18.89 -14.73
N LYS A 510 22.92 19.55 -14.83
CA LYS A 510 22.80 20.84 -15.53
C LYS A 510 23.40 22.00 -14.75
N MET A 511 23.30 22.01 -13.42
CA MET A 511 24.04 22.97 -12.57
C MET A 511 25.55 22.81 -12.71
N ALA A 512 26.03 21.56 -12.76
CA ALA A 512 27.42 21.24 -13.06
C ALA A 512 27.87 21.73 -14.44
N GLU A 513 27.13 21.39 -15.51
CA GLU A 513 27.42 21.81 -16.89
C GLU A 513 27.40 23.34 -17.09
N ALA A 514 26.56 24.05 -16.33
CA ALA A 514 26.52 25.52 -16.32
C ALA A 514 27.75 26.13 -15.62
N SER A 515 28.18 25.58 -14.47
CA SER A 515 29.41 26.03 -13.79
C SER A 515 30.59 25.98 -14.74
N ASP A 516 30.84 24.82 -15.35
CA ASP A 516 31.99 24.55 -16.23
C ASP A 516 32.03 25.45 -17.49
N ARG A 517 30.89 26.05 -17.88
CA ARG A 517 30.75 26.87 -19.10
C ARG A 517 30.61 28.37 -18.87
N GLU A 518 30.12 28.79 -17.71
CA GLU A 518 29.81 30.19 -17.42
C GLU A 518 30.74 30.78 -16.35
N LEU A 519 31.26 29.95 -15.43
CA LEU A 519 32.08 30.38 -14.30
C LEU A 519 33.56 30.05 -14.51
N PHE A 520 34.18 30.66 -15.53
CA PHE A 520 35.58 30.45 -16.00
C PHE A 520 36.73 30.68 -14.98
N VAL A 521 36.47 30.66 -13.66
CA VAL A 521 37.49 30.75 -12.60
C VAL A 521 37.85 29.34 -12.14
N THR A 522 38.89 28.77 -12.75
CA THR A 522 39.32 27.35 -12.59
C THR A 522 39.60 26.89 -11.14
N ASN A 523 39.79 27.81 -10.20
CA ASN A 523 39.95 27.49 -8.78
C ASN A 523 38.62 27.26 -8.04
N ASN A 524 37.48 27.64 -8.62
CA ASN A 524 36.17 27.57 -7.97
C ASN A 524 35.38 26.31 -8.34
N ASP A 525 35.73 25.59 -9.41
CA ASP A 525 34.90 24.48 -9.91
C ASP A 525 34.70 23.35 -8.89
N SER A 526 35.72 22.98 -8.11
CA SER A 526 35.54 21.99 -7.04
C SER A 526 34.61 22.51 -5.95
N SER A 527 34.86 23.74 -5.46
CA SER A 527 34.03 24.41 -4.45
C SER A 527 32.56 24.53 -4.90
N ASN A 528 32.31 24.74 -6.19
CA ASN A 528 30.98 24.74 -6.77
C ASN A 528 30.35 23.33 -6.74
N ARG A 529 31.09 22.28 -7.12
CA ARG A 529 30.62 20.88 -7.01
C ARG A 529 30.33 20.47 -5.55
N GLU A 530 31.19 20.87 -4.63
CA GLU A 530 31.02 20.69 -3.18
C GLU A 530 29.78 21.44 -2.67
N ALA A 531 29.52 22.66 -3.16
CA ALA A 531 28.31 23.43 -2.83
C ALA A 531 27.04 22.80 -3.41
N PHE A 532 27.06 22.29 -4.64
CA PHE A 532 25.90 21.59 -5.23
C PHE A 532 25.58 20.28 -4.47
N CYS A 533 26.59 19.52 -4.05
CA CYS A 533 26.40 18.34 -3.22
C CYS A 533 25.78 18.70 -1.85
N ARG A 534 26.29 19.75 -1.19
CA ARG A 534 25.73 20.28 0.06
C ARG A 534 24.29 20.78 -0.11
N LEU A 535 23.96 21.44 -1.20
CA LEU A 535 22.61 21.92 -1.51
C LEU A 535 21.61 20.76 -1.73
N PHE A 536 22.02 19.73 -2.48
CA PHE A 536 21.22 18.52 -2.69
C PHE A 536 20.95 17.81 -1.35
N LEU A 537 21.98 17.56 -0.53
CA LEU A 537 21.81 16.89 0.76
C LEU A 537 20.98 17.72 1.74
N SER A 538 21.20 19.04 1.81
CA SER A 538 20.45 19.94 2.71
C SER A 538 18.96 20.06 2.36
N SER A 539 18.57 19.81 1.11
CA SER A 539 17.17 19.86 0.66
C SER A 539 16.43 18.52 0.80
N HIS A 540 17.14 17.44 1.14
CA HIS A 540 16.58 16.09 1.19
C HIS A 540 16.78 15.37 2.55
N LEU A 541 17.57 15.94 3.47
CA LEU A 541 17.69 15.44 4.85
C LEU A 541 16.51 15.87 5.74
N PRO A 542 16.26 15.18 6.88
CA PRO A 542 15.16 15.51 7.77
C PRO A 542 15.42 16.81 8.55
N PRO A 543 14.37 17.53 9.01
CA PRO A 543 14.51 18.61 9.96
C PRO A 543 15.31 18.17 11.20
N GLY A 544 16.22 19.01 11.67
CA GLY A 544 17.17 18.68 12.74
C GLY A 544 18.54 18.20 12.25
N PHE A 545 18.73 18.01 10.94
CA PHE A 545 20.05 17.80 10.34
C PHE A 545 20.46 18.99 9.46
N ARG A 546 21.75 19.30 9.46
CA ARG A 546 22.37 20.31 8.58
C ARG A 546 23.62 19.77 7.92
N VAL A 547 23.96 20.34 6.77
CA VAL A 547 25.18 20.00 6.03
C VAL A 547 26.16 21.17 6.09
N THR A 548 27.42 20.87 6.37
CA THR A 548 28.48 21.86 6.58
C THR A 548 29.83 21.35 6.04
N THR A 549 30.92 22.06 6.32
CA THR A 549 32.30 21.71 5.98
C THR A 549 33.21 22.10 7.16
N GLY A 550 34.30 21.37 7.37
CA GLY A 550 35.23 21.62 8.48
C GLY A 550 36.03 20.39 8.90
N GLU A 551 36.69 20.50 10.05
CA GLU A 551 37.44 19.42 10.70
C GLU A 551 36.59 18.77 11.80
N ILE A 552 36.73 17.47 12.03
CA ILE A 552 36.01 16.72 13.06
C ILE A 552 36.96 16.35 14.20
N ILE A 553 36.52 16.53 15.46
CA ILE A 553 37.23 16.16 16.69
C ILE A 553 36.43 15.16 17.54
N ASP A 554 37.07 14.06 17.97
CA ASP A 554 36.48 13.13 18.96
C ASP A 554 36.88 13.46 20.41
N SER A 555 36.21 12.82 21.37
CA SER A 555 36.45 13.06 22.81
C SER A 555 37.83 12.62 23.31
N PHE A 556 38.63 11.95 22.47
CA PHE A 556 40.02 11.58 22.73
C PHE A 556 41.03 12.55 22.10
N SER A 557 40.55 13.65 21.50
CA SER A 557 41.35 14.64 20.74
C SER A 557 41.98 14.09 19.45
N ASN A 558 41.39 13.05 18.84
CA ASN A 558 41.71 12.72 17.45
C ASN A 558 41.01 13.74 16.54
N ILE A 559 41.71 14.23 15.51
CA ILE A 559 41.25 15.30 14.62
C ILE A 559 41.40 14.84 13.16
N THR A 560 40.42 15.16 12.31
CA THR A 560 40.50 14.98 10.84
C THR A 560 41.07 16.23 10.17
N GLY A 561 41.60 16.11 8.95
CA GLY A 561 41.74 17.29 8.09
C GLY A 561 40.38 17.87 7.70
N GLN A 562 40.39 18.99 6.98
CA GLN A 562 39.18 19.62 6.42
C GLN A 562 38.46 18.66 5.46
N LEU A 563 37.12 18.63 5.55
CA LEU A 563 36.26 17.74 4.76
C LEU A 563 35.24 18.54 3.94
N ASP A 564 35.05 18.13 2.68
CA ASP A 564 34.16 18.74 1.68
C ASP A 564 32.71 18.89 2.20
N VAL A 565 32.17 17.81 2.76
CA VAL A 565 30.78 17.70 3.21
C VAL A 565 30.71 16.91 4.52
N VAL A 566 30.16 17.54 5.57
CA VAL A 566 29.90 16.91 6.87
C VAL A 566 28.42 17.09 7.22
N ILE A 567 27.72 15.99 7.49
CA ILE A 567 26.30 15.95 7.87
C ILE A 567 26.22 15.82 9.39
N VAL A 568 25.61 16.81 10.05
CA VAL A 568 25.52 16.86 11.52
C VAL A 568 24.10 17.07 12.02
N THR A 569 23.81 16.57 13.22
CA THR A 569 22.60 16.92 13.97
C THR A 569 22.71 18.32 14.57
N ASP A 570 21.58 19.03 14.64
CA ASP A 570 21.42 20.31 15.33
C ASP A 570 21.02 20.17 16.81
N GLU A 571 20.85 18.94 17.31
CA GLU A 571 20.75 18.65 18.75
C GLU A 571 22.08 18.89 19.51
N CYS A 572 23.18 19.04 18.78
CA CYS A 572 24.53 19.21 19.32
C CYS A 572 24.96 20.69 19.42
N PRO A 573 25.74 21.06 20.45
CA PRO A 573 26.20 22.44 20.64
C PRO A 573 27.08 22.89 19.46
N ARG A 574 26.84 24.12 18.99
CA ARG A 574 27.62 24.75 17.91
C ARG A 574 28.84 25.47 18.50
N MET A 575 30.04 25.10 18.08
CA MET A 575 31.30 25.73 18.52
C MET A 575 31.64 27.02 17.75
N THR A 576 30.90 27.33 16.68
CA THR A 576 31.00 28.55 15.88
C THR A 576 30.19 29.70 16.49
N ILE A 577 30.83 30.84 16.78
CA ILE A 577 30.15 32.08 17.20
C ILE A 577 29.65 32.89 15.98
N ASP A 578 30.23 32.66 14.81
CA ASP A 578 30.00 33.42 13.58
C ASP A 578 28.83 32.85 12.74
N ALA A 579 27.92 33.73 12.31
CA ALA A 579 26.81 33.40 11.41
C ALA A 579 27.18 33.40 9.92
N THR A 580 28.33 33.98 9.54
CA THR A 580 28.84 34.00 8.16
C THR A 580 29.67 32.76 7.79
N ALA A 581 29.86 31.83 8.75
CA ALA A 581 30.63 30.59 8.60
C ALA A 581 32.09 30.78 8.14
N SER A 582 32.66 31.97 8.36
CA SER A 582 34.05 32.31 8.05
C SER A 582 35.04 31.74 9.08
N VAL A 583 34.59 31.57 10.33
CA VAL A 583 35.37 30.95 11.41
C VAL A 583 35.12 29.44 11.42
N ILE A 584 36.08 28.66 10.91
CA ILE A 584 36.09 27.20 11.00
C ILE A 584 36.32 26.81 12.47
N ALA A 585 35.28 26.35 13.16
CA ALA A 585 35.38 25.72 14.47
C ALA A 585 35.23 24.19 14.33
N PRO A 586 35.92 23.38 15.15
CA PRO A 586 35.91 21.93 15.00
C PRO A 586 34.53 21.34 15.33
N ILE A 587 34.12 20.36 14.53
CA ILE A 587 32.85 19.65 14.62
C ILE A 587 33.01 18.47 15.59
N LEU A 588 32.10 18.32 16.54
CA LEU A 588 32.15 17.20 17.48
C LEU A 588 31.79 15.89 16.76
N ALA A 589 32.65 14.86 16.80
CA ALA A 589 32.40 13.55 16.19
C ALA A 589 31.05 12.93 16.61
N ASP A 590 30.63 13.10 17.87
CA ASP A 590 29.30 12.68 18.38
C ASP A 590 28.10 13.47 17.78
N SER A 591 28.35 14.47 16.94
CA SER A 591 27.31 15.18 16.16
C SER A 591 27.24 14.72 14.70
N VAL A 592 28.21 13.94 14.22
CA VAL A 592 28.37 13.61 12.80
C VAL A 592 27.65 12.32 12.44
N LEU A 593 26.59 12.45 11.64
CA LEU A 593 25.91 11.30 11.03
C LEU A 593 26.78 10.70 9.90
N GLY A 594 27.32 11.57 9.05
CA GLY A 594 28.10 11.15 7.88
C GLY A 594 28.99 12.24 7.28
N VAL A 595 29.92 11.81 6.42
CA VAL A 595 30.88 12.64 5.69
C VAL A 595 30.86 12.20 4.22
N VAL A 596 30.89 13.14 3.29
CA VAL A 596 30.97 12.85 1.85
C VAL A 596 32.14 13.62 1.22
N GLU A 597 33.03 12.88 0.57
CA GLU A 597 34.12 13.45 -0.23
C GLU A 597 33.63 13.66 -1.68
N VAL A 598 33.80 14.86 -2.24
CA VAL A 598 33.23 15.27 -3.53
C VAL A 598 34.32 15.40 -4.58
N LYS A 599 34.18 14.79 -5.76
CA LYS A 599 35.20 14.85 -6.83
C LYS A 599 34.56 15.12 -8.20
N THR A 600 35.17 16.02 -8.98
CA THR A 600 34.66 16.35 -10.33
C THR A 600 34.65 15.13 -11.25
N SER A 601 35.73 14.36 -11.24
CA SER A 601 35.87 13.11 -12.01
C SER A 601 36.44 11.98 -11.13
N LEU A 602 35.84 10.78 -11.22
CA LEU A 602 36.33 9.60 -10.52
C LEU A 602 37.35 8.82 -11.38
N THR A 603 38.61 8.88 -10.98
CA THR A 603 39.73 8.10 -11.51
C THR A 603 40.25 7.16 -10.44
N LEU A 604 41.09 6.20 -10.81
CA LEU A 604 41.70 5.27 -9.85
C LEU A 604 42.51 6.01 -8.77
N GLU A 605 43.12 7.14 -9.12
CA GLU A 605 43.89 7.98 -8.21
C GLU A 605 42.98 8.84 -7.32
N SER A 606 41.96 9.51 -7.87
CA SER A 606 41.04 10.31 -7.05
C SER A 606 40.22 9.45 -6.08
N LEU A 607 39.86 8.22 -6.47
CA LEU A 607 39.25 7.22 -5.59
C LEU A 607 40.19 6.82 -4.43
N LYS A 608 41.45 6.48 -4.72
CA LYS A 608 42.45 6.12 -3.68
C LYS A 608 42.75 7.28 -2.73
N LYS A 609 42.79 8.51 -3.25
CA LYS A 609 42.97 9.73 -2.45
C LYS A 609 41.78 9.96 -1.52
N ALA A 610 40.55 9.90 -2.05
CA ALA A 610 39.31 10.03 -1.27
C ALA A 610 39.19 8.97 -0.16
N LEU A 611 39.45 7.69 -0.47
CA LEU A 611 39.49 6.62 0.53
C LEU A 611 40.56 6.88 1.61
N SER A 612 41.70 7.45 1.24
CA SER A 612 42.74 7.83 2.22
C SER A 612 42.31 8.98 3.14
N GLN A 613 41.52 9.94 2.64
CA GLN A 613 40.95 11.06 3.42
C GLN A 613 39.80 10.62 4.34
N LEU A 614 38.99 9.66 3.92
CA LEU A 614 37.89 9.09 4.73
C LEU A 614 38.39 8.11 5.82
N ARG A 615 39.60 7.56 5.68
CA ARG A 615 40.16 6.58 6.64
C ARG A 615 40.33 7.15 8.07
N PRO A 616 40.85 8.37 8.29
CA PRO A 616 40.77 9.05 9.59
C PRO A 616 39.34 9.20 10.13
N VAL A 617 38.37 9.55 9.30
CA VAL A 617 36.96 9.72 9.71
C VAL A 617 36.39 8.42 10.29
N LYS A 618 36.64 7.29 9.63
CA LYS A 618 36.23 5.96 10.13
C LYS A 618 37.03 5.50 11.36
N ALA A 619 38.22 6.07 11.58
CA ALA A 619 39.06 5.77 12.74
C ALA A 619 38.60 6.48 14.03
N LEU A 620 37.94 7.65 13.94
CA LEU A 620 37.35 8.39 15.07
C LEU A 620 36.48 7.49 15.96
N MET A 621 36.37 7.83 17.25
CA MET A 621 35.57 7.10 18.23
C MET A 621 34.34 7.91 18.69
N PRO A 622 33.28 8.02 17.85
CA PRO A 622 31.98 8.50 18.29
C PRO A 622 31.30 7.46 19.19
N THR A 623 30.27 7.90 19.91
CA THR A 623 29.62 7.15 20.98
C THR A 623 28.23 6.62 20.61
N HIS A 624 27.86 6.67 19.33
CA HIS A 624 26.59 6.17 18.77
C HIS A 624 26.48 4.64 18.76
N ALA A 625 26.87 3.96 19.84
CA ALA A 625 26.95 2.50 19.92
C ALA A 625 25.59 1.76 19.89
N THR A 626 24.47 2.48 19.74
CA THR A 626 23.11 1.94 19.82
C THR A 626 22.14 2.58 18.82
N LEU A 627 21.21 1.78 18.30
CA LEU A 627 20.09 2.20 17.46
C LEU A 627 18.76 1.93 18.17
N GLN A 628 17.78 2.82 18.01
CA GLN A 628 16.40 2.56 18.43
C GLN A 628 15.55 2.04 17.26
N GLN A 629 14.84 0.92 17.46
CA GLN A 629 13.93 0.33 16.48
C GLN A 629 12.53 0.97 16.51
N PRO A 630 11.69 0.79 15.47
CA PRO A 630 10.33 1.35 15.42
C PRO A 630 9.37 0.87 16.52
N ASP A 631 9.64 -0.30 17.14
CA ASP A 631 8.90 -0.81 18.31
C ASP A 631 9.34 -0.16 19.64
N GLY A 632 10.36 0.71 19.59
CA GLY A 632 10.94 1.40 20.74
C GLY A 632 12.13 0.68 21.37
N THR A 633 12.46 -0.56 20.98
CA THR A 633 13.61 -1.30 21.53
C THR A 633 14.95 -0.67 21.15
N VAL A 634 15.97 -0.88 21.97
CA VAL A 634 17.32 -0.34 21.74
C VAL A 634 18.29 -1.50 21.57
N ILE A 635 18.91 -1.58 20.40
CA ILE A 635 19.95 -2.56 20.05
C ILE A 635 21.33 -1.88 19.97
N GLN A 636 22.41 -2.67 19.98
CA GLN A 636 23.72 -2.13 19.56
C GLN A 636 23.71 -1.84 18.06
N ASP A 637 24.40 -0.77 17.65
CA ASP A 637 24.56 -0.42 16.24
C ASP A 637 25.47 -1.44 15.53
N PRO A 638 24.99 -2.20 14.52
CA PRO A 638 25.80 -3.19 13.82
C PRO A 638 27.01 -2.57 13.07
N LEU A 639 26.94 -1.28 12.73
CA LEU A 639 28.03 -0.51 12.15
C LEU A 639 29.02 0.03 13.22
N GLY A 640 28.89 -0.43 14.47
CA GLY A 640 29.76 -0.06 15.59
C GLY A 640 29.72 1.42 15.94
N GLY A 641 28.60 2.10 15.67
CA GLY A 641 28.42 3.55 15.84
C GLY A 641 29.25 4.42 14.89
N LYS A 642 29.94 3.83 13.90
CA LYS A 642 30.87 4.56 13.04
C LYS A 642 30.15 5.55 12.11
N ILE A 643 30.78 6.71 11.92
CA ILE A 643 30.36 7.75 10.96
C ILE A 643 30.20 7.11 9.57
N ILE A 644 29.14 7.47 8.86
CA ILE A 644 28.89 7.02 7.48
C ILE A 644 29.79 7.81 6.53
N THR A 645 30.52 7.13 5.65
CA THR A 645 31.54 7.74 4.79
C THR A 645 31.22 7.49 3.33
N GLY A 646 31.08 8.55 2.56
CA GLY A 646 30.65 8.51 1.16
C GLY A 646 31.65 9.15 0.21
N ILE A 647 31.65 8.71 -1.05
CA ILE A 647 32.31 9.40 -2.16
C ILE A 647 31.25 9.76 -3.19
N PHE A 648 31.19 11.03 -3.58
CA PHE A 648 30.27 11.55 -4.59
C PHE A 648 31.07 12.12 -5.76
N ALA A 649 30.83 11.62 -6.97
CA ALA A 649 31.52 12.12 -8.16
C ALA A 649 30.57 12.39 -9.31
N PHE A 650 30.86 13.41 -10.12
CA PHE A 650 29.99 13.79 -11.23
C PHE A 650 30.31 12.99 -12.49
N ASN A 651 31.58 12.94 -12.89
CA ASN A 651 32.01 12.33 -14.15
C ASN A 651 32.73 10.98 -13.93
N PRO A 652 32.35 9.88 -14.60
CA PRO A 652 33.14 8.65 -14.64
C PRO A 652 34.41 8.81 -15.50
N SER A 653 35.37 7.91 -15.32
CA SER A 653 36.43 7.63 -16.31
C SER A 653 36.28 6.21 -16.85
N GLU A 654 36.66 5.99 -18.12
CA GLU A 654 36.27 4.82 -18.93
C GLU A 654 36.53 3.43 -18.32
N LYS A 655 37.44 3.33 -17.34
CA LYS A 655 37.87 2.06 -16.73
C LYS A 655 37.59 1.95 -15.23
N ILE A 656 37.00 2.97 -14.60
CA ILE A 656 36.85 2.99 -13.13
C ILE A 656 35.87 1.93 -12.62
N ASP A 657 34.78 1.70 -13.35
CA ASP A 657 33.70 0.74 -13.03
C ASP A 657 34.21 -0.72 -12.87
N GLN A 658 35.22 -1.10 -13.64
CA GLN A 658 35.87 -2.43 -13.50
C GLN A 658 36.86 -2.49 -12.32
N GLN A 659 37.32 -1.34 -11.82
CA GLN A 659 38.41 -1.22 -10.85
C GLN A 659 37.95 -0.80 -9.44
N VAL A 660 36.68 -0.42 -9.25
CA VAL A 660 36.16 -0.03 -7.93
C VAL A 660 36.27 -1.18 -6.93
N PHE A 661 35.81 -2.38 -7.29
CA PHE A 661 35.79 -3.54 -6.40
C PHE A 661 37.19 -3.93 -5.89
N ASP A 662 38.21 -3.91 -6.75
CA ASP A 662 39.61 -4.17 -6.36
C ASP A 662 40.16 -3.04 -5.49
N THR A 663 39.78 -1.79 -5.77
CA THR A 663 40.27 -0.63 -5.03
C THR A 663 39.68 -0.55 -3.62
N VAL A 664 38.38 -0.85 -3.44
CA VAL A 664 37.76 -0.87 -2.11
C VAL A 664 38.20 -2.07 -1.27
N ALA A 665 38.63 -3.18 -1.88
CA ALA A 665 39.23 -4.31 -1.16
C ALA A 665 40.56 -3.93 -0.45
N LEU A 666 41.29 -2.93 -0.96
CA LEU A 666 42.47 -2.36 -0.30
C LEU A 666 42.13 -1.41 0.87
N TYR A 667 40.87 -0.95 0.95
CA TYR A 667 40.35 -0.02 1.96
C TYR A 667 39.04 -0.55 2.58
N PRO A 668 39.06 -1.76 3.17
CA PRO A 668 37.83 -2.42 3.64
C PRO A 668 37.13 -1.59 4.72
N ARG A 669 35.79 -1.47 4.60
CA ARG A 669 34.91 -0.68 5.50
C ARG A 669 35.22 0.83 5.57
N VAL A 670 36.02 1.40 4.65
CA VAL A 670 36.39 2.83 4.68
C VAL A 670 35.34 3.75 4.04
N ALA A 671 34.57 3.26 3.07
CA ALA A 671 33.43 3.97 2.49
C ALA A 671 32.19 3.07 2.48
N ASP A 672 31.05 3.60 2.94
CA ASP A 672 29.74 2.94 2.88
C ASP A 672 29.10 3.09 1.49
N PHE A 673 29.42 4.16 0.75
CA PHE A 673 28.95 4.35 -0.62
C PHE A 673 29.91 5.13 -1.53
N ILE A 674 29.83 4.85 -2.84
CA ILE A 674 30.52 5.57 -3.92
C ILE A 674 29.48 5.78 -5.03
N VAL A 675 29.08 7.01 -5.32
CA VAL A 675 27.98 7.31 -6.26
C VAL A 675 28.39 8.28 -7.36
N LEU A 676 28.03 7.91 -8.59
CA LEU A 676 28.05 8.75 -9.78
C LEU A 676 26.60 8.88 -10.30
N PRO A 677 25.95 10.05 -10.15
CA PRO A 677 24.49 10.22 -10.35
C PRO A 677 23.96 9.70 -11.71
N GLU A 678 24.75 9.84 -12.77
CA GLU A 678 24.37 9.44 -14.13
C GLU A 678 24.64 7.95 -14.45
N ALA A 679 25.56 7.30 -13.74
CA ALA A 679 26.20 6.07 -14.19
C ALA A 679 25.97 4.87 -13.27
N PHE A 680 26.40 4.95 -12.02
CA PHE A 680 26.34 3.83 -11.07
C PHE A 680 26.53 4.26 -9.61
N GLY A 681 26.07 3.42 -8.69
CA GLY A 681 26.38 3.51 -7.27
C GLY A 681 26.87 2.18 -6.71
N TYR A 682 27.96 2.21 -5.95
CA TYR A 682 28.44 1.11 -5.13
C TYR A 682 28.07 1.36 -3.68
N PHE A 683 27.57 0.34 -2.99
CA PHE A 683 27.10 0.44 -1.61
C PHE A 683 27.58 -0.75 -0.79
N TYR A 684 28.03 -0.51 0.43
CA TYR A 684 28.49 -1.56 1.33
C TYR A 684 27.30 -2.38 1.82
N ALA A 685 27.34 -3.70 1.62
CA ALA A 685 26.18 -4.57 1.80
C ALA A 685 25.69 -4.64 3.26
N GLU A 686 26.60 -4.49 4.23
CA GLU A 686 26.26 -4.42 5.65
C GLU A 686 25.43 -3.17 5.96
N THR A 687 25.84 -2.00 5.44
CA THR A 687 25.11 -0.72 5.59
C THR A 687 23.74 -0.76 4.91
N LEU A 688 23.60 -1.43 3.76
CA LEU A 688 22.29 -1.66 3.13
C LEU A 688 21.37 -2.52 4.00
N LYS A 689 21.88 -3.67 4.50
CA LYS A 689 21.12 -4.60 5.34
C LYS A 689 20.68 -3.95 6.67
N VAL A 690 21.53 -3.10 7.28
CA VAL A 690 21.17 -2.30 8.47
C VAL A 690 20.03 -1.31 8.18
N CYS A 691 20.01 -0.71 6.99
CA CYS A 691 18.93 0.20 6.56
C CYS A 691 17.66 -0.52 6.06
N GLY A 692 17.54 -1.84 6.27
CA GLY A 692 16.39 -2.64 5.82
C GLY A 692 16.34 -2.89 4.31
N ILE A 693 17.40 -2.54 3.56
CA ILE A 693 17.46 -2.75 2.11
C ILE A 693 17.92 -4.18 1.84
N SER A 694 17.03 -4.97 1.22
CA SER A 694 17.31 -6.36 0.84
C SER A 694 18.35 -6.42 -0.28
N VAL A 695 19.30 -7.35 -0.14
CA VAL A 695 20.43 -7.58 -1.05
C VAL A 695 20.55 -9.08 -1.26
N ASN A 696 20.65 -9.55 -2.51
CA ASN A 696 20.99 -10.94 -2.79
C ASN A 696 22.48 -11.15 -2.52
N ASP A 697 22.85 -12.20 -1.78
CA ASP A 697 24.27 -12.45 -1.47
C ASP A 697 25.12 -12.81 -2.70
N ALA A 698 24.49 -13.20 -3.81
CA ALA A 698 25.14 -13.40 -5.11
C ALA A 698 25.58 -12.10 -5.81
N ASP A 699 24.97 -10.96 -5.46
CA ASP A 699 25.30 -9.64 -6.04
C ASP A 699 26.43 -8.90 -5.26
N ILE A 700 26.95 -9.52 -4.20
CA ILE A 700 27.96 -8.92 -3.31
C ILE A 700 29.38 -9.28 -3.79
N VAL A 701 30.14 -8.29 -4.25
CA VAL A 701 31.56 -8.43 -4.63
C VAL A 701 32.42 -7.57 -3.70
N ASN A 702 33.40 -8.20 -3.04
CA ASN A 702 34.27 -7.58 -2.04
C ASN A 702 33.52 -6.83 -0.91
N GLY A 703 32.29 -7.25 -0.60
CA GLY A 703 31.41 -6.64 0.39
C GLY A 703 30.51 -5.50 -0.14
N TYR A 704 30.58 -5.17 -1.44
CA TYR A 704 29.80 -4.10 -2.07
C TYR A 704 28.80 -4.63 -3.10
N VAL A 705 27.70 -3.91 -3.26
CA VAL A 705 26.66 -4.13 -4.29
C VAL A 705 26.72 -2.98 -5.29
N ARG A 706 26.52 -3.26 -6.59
CA ARG A 706 26.57 -2.26 -7.67
C ARG A 706 25.19 -2.07 -8.31
N TYR A 707 24.71 -0.83 -8.36
CA TYR A 707 23.45 -0.43 -9.00
C TYR A 707 23.74 0.50 -10.19
N THR A 708 23.10 0.25 -11.34
CA THR A 708 23.34 0.98 -12.62
C THR A 708 22.17 1.84 -13.09
N ALA A 709 21.02 1.81 -12.42
CA ALA A 709 19.87 2.62 -12.80
C ALA A 709 20.13 4.11 -12.47
N ARG A 710 19.96 5.00 -13.46
CA ARG A 710 20.11 6.45 -13.31
C ARG A 710 19.29 6.97 -12.12
N GLY A 711 19.89 7.80 -11.27
CA GLY A 711 19.25 8.31 -10.05
C GLY A 711 19.14 7.32 -8.88
N MET A 712 19.32 6.00 -9.08
CA MET A 712 19.28 5.02 -7.98
C MET A 712 20.33 5.30 -6.91
N GLY A 713 21.52 5.77 -7.30
CA GLY A 713 22.57 6.15 -6.35
C GLY A 713 22.13 7.28 -5.40
N LEU A 714 21.38 8.27 -5.90
CA LEU A 714 20.81 9.34 -5.08
C LEU A 714 19.70 8.81 -4.14
N ALA A 715 18.83 7.93 -4.66
CA ALA A 715 17.74 7.34 -3.89
C ALA A 715 18.24 6.45 -2.73
N ILE A 716 19.31 5.67 -2.95
CA ILE A 716 19.90 4.83 -1.90
C ILE A 716 20.67 5.66 -0.87
N ILE A 717 21.41 6.71 -1.28
CA ILE A 717 22.01 7.67 -0.33
C ILE A 717 20.94 8.29 0.58
N PHE A 718 19.84 8.76 -0.01
CA PHE A 718 18.70 9.31 0.72
C PHE A 718 18.10 8.31 1.71
N GLY A 719 17.90 7.05 1.29
CA GLY A 719 17.41 5.98 2.17
C GLY A 719 18.34 5.68 3.35
N ILE A 720 19.65 5.52 3.10
CA ILE A 720 20.66 5.25 4.12
C ILE A 720 20.71 6.40 5.14
N LEU A 721 20.83 7.64 4.67
CA LEU A 721 20.95 8.81 5.53
C LEU A 721 19.70 9.02 6.38
N ASN A 722 18.49 8.90 5.80
CA ASN A 722 17.24 9.08 6.55
C ASN A 722 17.00 7.96 7.58
N CYS A 723 17.35 6.71 7.26
CA CYS A 723 17.22 5.59 8.19
C CYS A 723 18.14 5.76 9.41
N LEU A 724 19.40 6.13 9.19
CA LEU A 724 20.37 6.30 10.27
C LEU A 724 20.17 7.62 11.05
N ALA A 725 19.68 8.67 10.39
CA ALA A 725 19.24 9.92 11.02
C ALA A 725 18.11 9.70 12.04
N ALA A 726 17.16 8.81 11.74
CA ALA A 726 16.02 8.52 12.62
C ALA A 726 16.36 7.61 13.82
N THR A 727 17.48 6.88 13.77
CA THR A 727 17.78 5.76 14.68
C THR A 727 18.97 5.98 15.60
N ARG A 728 19.94 6.84 15.23
CA ARG A 728 21.07 7.25 16.08
C ARG A 728 20.70 8.49 16.90
N LYS A 729 21.09 8.52 18.18
CA LYS A 729 20.86 9.67 19.09
C LYS A 729 22.17 10.25 19.63
N PHE A 730 22.14 11.52 20.01
CA PHE A 730 23.12 12.16 20.87
C PHE A 730 22.71 12.05 22.35
N SER A 731 23.68 12.09 23.28
CA SER A 731 23.43 12.10 24.72
C SER A 731 24.06 13.33 25.36
N GLY A 732 23.33 14.01 26.26
CA GLY A 732 23.87 15.14 27.03
C GLY A 732 25.13 14.79 27.83
N SER A 733 25.31 13.52 28.21
CA SER A 733 26.56 13.02 28.83
C SER A 733 27.80 13.22 27.95
N ASN A 734 27.63 13.22 26.62
CA ASN A 734 28.72 13.37 25.66
C ASN A 734 29.19 14.83 25.56
N CYS A 735 28.28 15.80 25.67
CA CYS A 735 28.65 17.21 25.82
C CYS A 735 29.59 17.43 27.02
N VAL A 736 29.31 16.75 28.15
CA VAL A 736 30.17 16.78 29.35
C VAL A 736 31.53 16.12 29.09
N ARG A 737 31.65 15.09 28.24
CA ARG A 737 32.96 14.52 27.83
C ARG A 737 33.84 15.60 27.20
N TYR A 738 33.32 16.32 26.20
CA TYR A 738 34.07 17.31 25.44
C TYR A 738 34.50 18.52 26.27
N LEU A 739 33.69 18.92 27.25
CA LEU A 739 33.99 20.06 28.13
C LEU A 739 34.87 19.68 29.33
N GLY A 740 34.67 18.50 29.91
CA GLY A 740 35.35 18.06 31.13
C GLY A 740 36.63 17.23 30.89
N GLY A 741 36.67 16.41 29.83
CA GLY A 741 37.81 15.56 29.47
C GLY A 741 38.06 14.34 30.38
N CYS A 742 37.12 13.99 31.28
CA CYS A 742 37.17 12.80 32.15
C CYS A 742 35.74 12.31 32.50
N TRP A 743 35.58 11.00 32.75
CA TRP A 743 34.31 10.35 33.11
C TRP A 743 33.93 10.35 34.60
N GLY A 744 34.76 10.94 35.48
CA GLY A 744 34.66 10.70 36.93
C GLY A 744 35.06 9.29 37.36
N GLY A 745 35.47 8.43 36.41
CA GLY A 745 36.12 7.16 36.71
C GLY A 745 37.55 7.39 37.21
N GLN A 746 37.85 6.91 38.41
CA GLN A 746 39.12 7.16 39.11
C GLN A 746 40.37 6.85 38.24
N ALA A 747 40.31 5.81 37.40
CA ALA A 747 41.42 5.44 36.51
C ALA A 747 41.73 6.48 35.42
N GLU A 748 40.72 7.16 34.85
CA GLU A 748 40.95 8.25 33.89
C GLU A 748 41.53 9.48 34.58
N GLU A 749 40.99 9.83 35.74
CA GLU A 749 41.45 10.99 36.50
C GLU A 749 42.91 10.83 36.93
N ILE A 750 43.28 9.64 37.42
CA ILE A 750 44.67 9.27 37.72
C ILE A 750 45.54 9.36 36.46
N THR A 751 45.08 8.83 35.32
CA THR A 751 45.83 8.86 34.05
C THR A 751 46.05 10.30 33.54
N ARG A 752 45.08 11.20 33.73
CA ARG A 752 45.22 12.63 33.40
C ARG A 752 46.16 13.35 34.36
N ARG A 753 45.93 13.21 35.68
CA ARG A 753 46.80 13.78 36.73
C ARG A 753 48.25 13.36 36.53
N ALA A 754 48.49 12.10 36.14
CA ALA A 754 49.81 11.59 35.76
C ALA A 754 50.42 12.36 34.56
N LYS A 755 49.66 12.51 33.47
CA LYS A 755 50.11 13.15 32.22
C LYS A 755 50.38 14.66 32.38
N ASP A 756 49.61 15.35 33.22
CA ASP A 756 49.83 16.77 33.49
C ASP A 756 50.94 16.99 34.55
N THR A 757 51.11 16.08 35.51
CA THR A 757 52.29 16.05 36.41
C THR A 757 53.58 15.77 35.64
N GLU A 758 53.54 14.85 34.65
CA GLU A 758 54.66 14.54 33.76
C GLU A 758 55.11 15.80 32.97
N LYS A 759 54.18 16.60 32.44
CA LYS A 759 54.47 17.91 31.83
C LYS A 759 55.07 18.90 32.83
N TYR A 760 54.51 19.00 34.04
CA TYR A 760 54.97 19.95 35.07
C TYR A 760 56.41 19.63 35.55
N LEU A 761 56.73 18.35 35.72
CA LEU A 761 58.10 17.89 36.02
C LEU A 761 59.07 18.06 34.84
N GLN A 762 58.57 18.19 33.61
CA GLN A 762 59.38 18.58 32.45
C GLN A 762 59.63 20.09 32.42
N SER A 763 58.63 20.94 32.68
CA SER A 763 58.80 22.41 32.72
C SER A 763 59.59 22.93 33.93
N LEU A 764 59.58 22.21 35.06
CA LEU A 764 60.44 22.53 36.22
C LEU A 764 61.91 22.09 36.03
N ALA A 765 62.21 21.12 35.16
CA ALA A 765 63.56 20.57 35.03
C ALA A 765 64.65 21.62 34.64
N PRO A 766 64.41 22.57 33.71
CA PRO A 766 65.35 23.65 33.40
C PRO A 766 65.72 24.51 34.63
N ILE A 767 64.74 24.80 35.49
CA ILE A 767 64.90 25.67 36.66
C ILE A 767 65.83 25.00 37.68
N PHE A 768 65.59 23.71 38.00
CA PHE A 768 66.45 22.92 38.87
C PHE A 768 67.83 22.62 38.26
N THR A 769 67.98 22.62 36.93
CA THR A 769 69.33 22.53 36.34
C THR A 769 70.15 23.81 36.45
N GLN A 770 69.51 24.99 36.45
CA GLN A 770 70.20 26.29 36.36
C GLN A 770 70.37 27.04 37.71
N LYS A 771 69.52 26.79 38.72
CA LYS A 771 69.48 27.62 39.95
C LYS A 771 69.49 26.85 41.29
N ALA A 772 69.65 25.53 41.28
CA ALA A 772 69.60 24.72 42.51
C ALA A 772 70.99 24.23 42.96
N ASP A 773 71.17 24.17 44.28
CA ASP A 773 72.35 23.64 44.97
C ASP A 773 72.57 22.14 44.66
N PRO A 774 73.81 21.59 44.65
CA PRO A 774 74.08 20.24 44.15
C PRO A 774 73.27 19.13 44.82
N ASP A 775 73.08 19.17 46.14
CA ASP A 775 72.31 18.16 46.87
C ASP A 775 70.80 18.30 46.64
N LEU A 776 70.26 19.53 46.59
CA LEU A 776 68.86 19.78 46.21
C LEU A 776 68.57 19.30 44.78
N LYS A 777 69.51 19.52 43.86
CA LYS A 777 69.44 19.03 42.47
C LYS A 777 69.46 17.50 42.42
N LYS A 778 70.31 16.84 43.21
CA LYS A 778 70.36 15.37 43.34
C LYS A 778 69.06 14.79 43.90
N GLN A 779 68.52 15.38 44.97
CA GLN A 779 67.23 14.99 45.56
C GLN A 779 66.08 15.16 44.56
N TYR A 780 65.99 16.30 43.86
CA TYR A 780 64.96 16.54 42.84
C TYR A 780 64.97 15.48 41.74
N PHE A 781 66.13 15.14 41.18
CA PHE A 781 66.22 14.12 40.12
C PHE A 781 65.96 12.69 40.62
N GLN A 782 66.34 12.36 41.87
CA GLN A 782 65.97 11.07 42.47
C GLN A 782 64.45 10.96 42.68
N ALA A 783 63.83 11.95 43.31
CA ALA A 783 62.38 11.98 43.53
C ALA A 783 61.59 11.99 42.22
N LYS A 784 62.03 12.77 41.22
CA LYS A 784 61.43 12.76 39.87
C LYS A 784 61.49 11.37 39.23
N ASN A 785 62.62 10.68 39.29
CA ASN A 785 62.76 9.36 38.68
C ASN A 785 61.90 8.30 39.38
N GLN A 786 61.81 8.34 40.71
CA GLN A 786 60.91 7.46 41.49
C GLN A 786 59.44 7.73 41.19
N LEU A 787 59.03 9.01 41.05
CA LEU A 787 57.66 9.34 40.66
C LEU A 787 57.38 8.85 39.22
N MET A 788 58.31 9.03 38.29
CA MET A 788 58.15 8.60 36.90
C MET A 788 58.03 7.08 36.73
N SER A 789 58.71 6.26 37.55
CA SER A 789 58.50 4.80 37.53
C SER A 789 57.11 4.43 38.06
N TYR A 790 56.68 5.03 39.18
CA TYR A 790 55.35 4.81 39.75
C TYR A 790 54.23 5.21 38.78
N LEU A 791 54.40 6.34 38.08
CA LEU A 791 53.50 6.81 37.01
C LEU A 791 53.56 5.96 35.73
N SER A 792 54.55 5.07 35.57
CA SER A 792 54.59 4.10 34.47
C SER A 792 53.86 2.79 34.78
N GLU A 793 53.91 2.33 36.03
CA GLU A 793 53.22 1.12 36.51
C GLU A 793 51.70 1.30 36.55
N VAL A 794 51.25 2.54 36.80
CA VAL A 794 49.83 2.92 36.87
C VAL A 794 49.18 3.14 35.48
N LYS A 795 49.96 3.23 34.40
CA LYS A 795 49.42 3.34 33.02
C LYS A 795 48.89 1.96 32.58
N PRO A 796 47.58 1.77 32.32
CA PRO A 796 47.06 0.49 31.86
C PRO A 796 47.73 0.07 30.55
N GLY A 797 48.21 -1.17 30.49
CA GLY A 797 49.12 -1.61 29.43
C GLY A 797 48.51 -1.51 28.04
N ARG A 798 49.31 -1.07 27.05
CA ARG A 798 48.99 -1.25 25.64
C ARG A 798 48.78 -2.76 25.39
N GLY A 799 47.69 -3.08 24.68
CA GLY A 799 47.07 -4.40 24.76
C GLY A 799 47.97 -5.58 24.41
N ARG A 800 47.73 -6.71 25.07
CA ARG A 800 48.05 -8.03 24.52
C ARG A 800 47.29 -8.22 23.20
N SER A 801 47.84 -9.03 22.30
CA SER A 801 47.26 -9.33 20.99
C SER A 801 45.90 -10.05 21.11
N LEU A 802 45.04 -9.80 20.13
CA LEU A 802 43.75 -10.49 19.93
C LEU A 802 43.95 -11.91 19.37
N SER A 803 44.57 -12.79 20.16
CA SER A 803 44.73 -14.23 19.85
C SER A 803 43.94 -15.14 20.79
N ASP A 804 43.84 -14.78 22.08
CA ASP A 804 43.44 -15.71 23.14
C ASP A 804 42.04 -15.35 23.68
N ALA A 805 40.99 -15.70 22.93
CA ALA A 805 39.59 -15.41 23.28
C ALA A 805 38.62 -16.57 22.96
N GLN A 806 38.85 -17.74 23.56
CA GLN A 806 37.83 -18.79 23.69
C GLN A 806 37.66 -19.20 25.15
N GLY A 807 36.40 -19.24 25.63
CA GLY A 807 36.03 -19.95 26.86
C GLY A 807 35.32 -19.13 27.94
N GLY A 808 34.01 -19.37 28.10
CA GLY A 808 33.30 -19.22 29.38
C GLY A 808 32.56 -17.90 29.65
N PRO A 809 31.31 -17.94 30.16
CA PRO A 809 30.61 -16.77 30.69
C PRO A 809 31.00 -16.47 32.16
N PRO A 810 30.94 -15.21 32.61
CA PRO A 810 31.31 -14.85 33.99
C PRO A 810 30.22 -15.22 35.01
N SER A 811 30.58 -16.00 36.03
CA SER A 811 29.74 -16.28 37.20
C SER A 811 29.76 -15.13 38.22
N ARG A 812 28.70 -15.03 39.03
CA ARG A 812 28.54 -14.03 40.10
C ARG A 812 29.51 -14.23 41.29
N LEU A 813 29.43 -13.30 42.26
CA LEU A 813 30.04 -13.25 43.62
C LEU A 813 31.35 -12.41 43.68
N ASN A 814 31.61 -11.56 44.69
CA ASN A 814 30.74 -11.17 45.83
C ASN A 814 31.04 -9.76 46.40
N GLN A 815 30.20 -9.29 47.32
CA GLN A 815 30.36 -8.00 48.03
C GLN A 815 31.31 -8.06 49.25
N ALA A 816 32.25 -7.12 49.36
CA ALA A 816 32.98 -6.73 50.59
C ALA A 816 33.86 -5.48 50.30
N LYS A 817 34.16 -4.56 51.23
CA LYS A 817 33.49 -4.09 52.47
C LYS A 817 34.12 -2.73 52.86
N SER A 818 33.36 -1.87 53.55
CA SER A 818 33.82 -0.74 54.42
C SER A 818 35.08 0.07 54.07
N THR A 819 34.90 1.36 53.79
CA THR A 819 35.95 2.39 53.85
C THR A 819 36.44 2.66 55.29
N PRO A 820 37.73 2.99 55.48
CA PRO A 820 38.22 3.82 56.58
C PRO A 820 38.49 5.28 56.13
N PRO A 821 38.34 6.30 56.99
CA PRO A 821 38.55 7.71 56.62
C PRO A 821 39.91 8.28 57.06
N PHE A 822 40.63 8.92 56.14
CA PHE A 822 41.67 9.95 56.40
C PHE A 822 41.51 11.00 55.27
N ASN A 823 41.16 12.25 55.56
CA ASN A 823 41.96 13.34 56.14
C ASN A 823 43.10 13.80 55.22
N GLY A 824 43.10 15.11 54.90
CA GLY A 824 44.13 15.79 54.09
C GLY A 824 45.48 15.96 54.82
N PRO A 825 46.44 16.71 54.26
CA PRO A 825 46.21 18.02 53.62
C PRO A 825 45.76 18.01 52.15
#